data_AF-A0A6A4HUN3-F1
#
_entry.id   AF-A0A6A4HUN3-F1
#
_cell.length_a   1.000
_cell.length_b   1.000
_cell.length_c   1.000
_cell.angle_alpha   90.00
_cell.angle_beta   90.00
_cell.angle_gamma   90.00
#
_symmetry.space_group_name_H-M   'P 1'
#
loop_
_entity.id
_entity.type
_entity.pdbx_description
1 polymer ?
#
loop_
_entity_poly.entity_id
_entity_poly.type
_entity_poly.pdbx_seq_one_letter_code
_entity_poly.pdbx_strand_id
1 'polypeptide(L)'
;MLRSTPCQQVISARSYDVSTGKQAWRILHRRIMKAERDERVDLTAALTPIRTYRGGFTRPTDIRASNWFPGGRYHTMGKVYEEPSPFAYEPHTVLLLESRYDIKYGIGRKDHPAHIVAVCRTADLEAVIKSFNSRLAPGDCLQYMDNARWPWLKPKKTSHVKWWNSPEEREETLQDLKDDATAVGHQAVQDALQQASRESDEEDLRAKKDFRRQLAQTTAVAARVTEEQQLSDIATEIKPLQGKVPFELEFEDGTVAHPSGFVPPTPADRQHDPEYHLSPHPHSRVATELRRRQMETVNEHHSDSLVPRIEQWKALKERQDEEGGLMQSLTTGILSGGVSAATEPRDAKIPTEIHGVHDNAIAQPMQHPSGFVPPTARMSRGASDARTSIVEGENSDSGEAPEAPERSPTFASSDTHHVEEGYDSTTKADPEESRKNLIELRKTYFDSIKTTPFWRPLLCMTVSTRPLAKTLARLSRGLTRGQAFYSVIPPGERMAQRSLASRLRSLRITRMRTLATEMAQLLAGARGGFIGLRFDAHSRGRGIDGEGLDKPIPWEQRVIGVGIGSWYHLADELVESFKLIAEQEVSEVYEIEGENRGPFLVYKMDEHGVPVADSPQFPWPAMDKMDDNVRAGLDAIRIAKKMERLLDLHEDRIGKVLSVTVSNNDDGREPHHAIPDHNSAITIRFVEDEKWPEPKGNELRGTWARGALKKRLDNFYGEHADNIALATAMHAPGVVYPPYSRNTGLVKMNETYLLEAEDDLSRALNREDFGSGNLQREGPAHVLSE
;
A
#
# COMPACT_ATOMS: atom_id res chain seq x y z
N MET A 1 -28.28 47.40 -15.39
CA MET A 1 -27.00 47.55 -16.09
C MET A 1 -25.91 47.86 -15.07
N LEU A 2 -25.22 46.85 -14.55
CA LEU A 2 -24.07 47.03 -13.67
C LEU A 2 -22.83 46.56 -14.44
N ARG A 3 -21.96 47.51 -14.81
CA ARG A 3 -20.70 47.24 -15.51
C ARG A 3 -19.70 46.68 -14.49
N SER A 4 -19.42 45.38 -14.56
CA SER A 4 -18.30 44.77 -13.84
C SER A 4 -16.99 45.18 -14.52
N THR A 5 -16.15 45.92 -13.81
CA THR A 5 -14.77 46.21 -14.21
C THR A 5 -13.96 44.90 -14.28
N PRO A 6 -13.24 44.63 -15.39
CA PRO A 6 -12.38 43.46 -15.49
C PRO A 6 -11.18 43.64 -14.56
N CYS A 7 -11.11 42.82 -13.51
CA CYS A 7 -9.97 42.75 -12.62
C CYS A 7 -8.80 42.14 -13.43
N GLN A 8 -7.85 42.98 -13.87
CA GLN A 8 -6.61 42.52 -14.49
C GLN A 8 -5.82 41.70 -13.45
N GLN A 9 -5.94 40.38 -13.51
CA GLN A 9 -5.01 39.48 -12.83
C GLN A 9 -3.65 39.65 -13.49
N VAL A 10 -2.72 40.28 -12.77
CA VAL A 10 -1.29 40.30 -13.10
C VAL A 10 -0.79 38.87 -12.95
N ILE A 11 -0.88 38.09 -14.03
CA ILE A 11 -0.23 36.78 -14.12
C ILE A 11 1.26 37.07 -14.29
N SER A 12 1.99 37.01 -13.18
CA SER A 12 3.45 36.97 -13.17
C SER A 12 3.89 35.78 -14.03
N ALA A 13 4.27 36.05 -15.28
CA ALA A 13 4.88 35.07 -16.17
C ALA A 13 6.22 34.64 -15.56
N ARG A 14 6.20 33.56 -14.77
CA ARG A 14 7.44 32.86 -14.41
C ARG A 14 8.06 32.41 -15.72
N SER A 15 9.25 32.91 -16.04
CA SER A 15 10.07 32.37 -17.11
C SER A 15 10.24 30.88 -16.84
N TYR A 16 9.55 30.03 -17.59
CA TYR A 16 9.71 28.60 -17.49
C TYR A 16 11.13 28.29 -17.98
N ASP A 17 11.99 27.85 -17.07
CA ASP A 17 13.23 27.16 -17.47
C ASP A 17 12.86 26.13 -18.52
N VAL A 18 13.57 26.15 -19.65
CA VAL A 18 13.37 25.19 -20.74
C VAL A 18 13.68 23.80 -20.18
N SER A 19 12.65 23.11 -19.69
CA SER A 19 12.79 21.79 -19.12
C SER A 19 13.37 20.87 -20.20
N THR A 20 14.43 20.13 -19.88
CA THR A 20 14.98 19.16 -20.82
C THR A 20 13.90 18.19 -21.30
N GLY A 21 14.00 17.64 -22.51
CA GLY A 21 13.00 16.68 -23.03
C GLY A 21 12.71 15.54 -22.05
N LYS A 22 13.75 15.09 -21.33
CA LYS A 22 13.67 14.13 -20.23
C LYS A 22 12.78 14.59 -19.05
N GLN A 23 12.89 15.85 -18.65
CA GLN A 23 12.04 16.41 -17.58
C GLN A 23 10.60 16.61 -18.05
N ALA A 24 10.40 17.09 -19.28
CA ALA A 24 9.08 17.29 -19.87
C ALA A 24 8.26 15.99 -19.88
N TRP A 25 8.81 14.89 -20.41
CA TRP A 25 8.10 13.61 -20.43
C TRP A 25 7.84 13.08 -19.01
N ARG A 26 8.80 13.25 -18.07
CA ARG A 26 8.60 12.84 -16.66
C ARG A 26 7.46 13.59 -15.99
N ILE A 27 7.31 14.89 -16.27
CA ILE A 27 6.20 15.71 -15.77
C ILE A 27 4.89 15.19 -16.36
N LEU A 28 4.83 15.00 -17.67
CA LEU A 28 3.66 14.46 -18.37
C LEU A 28 3.26 13.09 -17.80
N HIS A 29 4.19 12.14 -17.71
CA HIS A 29 3.96 10.81 -17.14
C HIS A 29 3.44 10.87 -15.70
N ARG A 30 4.01 11.72 -14.84
CA ARG A 30 3.51 11.88 -13.46
C ARG A 30 2.09 12.41 -13.41
N ARG A 31 1.70 13.30 -14.33
CA ARG A 31 0.34 13.85 -14.41
C ARG A 31 -0.65 12.80 -14.92
N ILE A 32 -0.31 12.05 -15.97
CA ILE A 32 -1.11 10.90 -16.46
C ILE A 32 -1.32 9.88 -15.32
N MET A 33 -0.25 9.51 -14.63
CA MET A 33 -0.32 8.59 -13.48
C MET A 33 -1.12 9.15 -12.31
N LYS A 34 -1.12 10.48 -12.14
CA LYS A 34 -1.89 11.16 -11.10
C LYS A 34 -3.39 11.11 -11.40
N ALA A 35 -3.80 11.30 -12.64
CA ALA A 35 -5.21 11.20 -13.05
C ALA A 35 -5.79 9.83 -12.68
N GLU A 36 -5.12 8.74 -13.10
CA GLU A 36 -5.53 7.37 -12.75
C GLU A 36 -5.48 7.11 -11.23
N ARG A 37 -4.47 7.65 -10.54
CA ARG A 37 -4.32 7.49 -9.09
C ARG A 37 -5.47 8.14 -8.33
N ASP A 38 -5.90 9.33 -8.72
CA ASP A 38 -6.98 10.06 -8.06
C ASP A 38 -8.29 9.28 -8.21
N GLU A 39 -8.60 8.75 -9.41
CA GLU A 39 -9.74 7.85 -9.65
C GLU A 39 -9.68 6.61 -8.75
N ARG A 40 -8.55 5.90 -8.72
CA ARG A 40 -8.36 4.72 -7.87
C ARG A 40 -8.57 5.01 -6.39
N VAL A 41 -8.18 6.19 -5.91
CA VAL A 41 -8.39 6.58 -4.50
C VAL A 41 -9.88 6.71 -4.20
N ASP A 42 -10.64 7.32 -5.10
CA ASP A 42 -12.10 7.48 -4.95
C ASP A 42 -12.82 6.14 -5.01
N LEU A 43 -12.45 5.26 -5.97
CA LEU A 43 -12.96 3.89 -6.04
C LEU A 43 -12.63 3.08 -4.77
N THR A 44 -11.40 3.21 -4.25
CA THR A 44 -11.01 2.55 -3.00
C THR A 44 -11.86 3.07 -1.84
N ALA A 45 -12.12 4.37 -1.77
CA ALA A 45 -12.92 4.97 -0.72
C ALA A 45 -14.37 4.48 -0.78
N ALA A 46 -14.95 4.35 -1.97
CA ALA A 46 -16.31 3.84 -2.17
C ALA A 46 -16.49 2.37 -1.75
N LEU A 47 -15.48 1.53 -1.97
CA LEU A 47 -15.48 0.11 -1.57
C LEU A 47 -14.98 -0.13 -0.14
N THR A 48 -14.43 0.89 0.53
CA THR A 48 -13.99 0.74 1.91
C THR A 48 -15.17 1.03 2.83
N PRO A 49 -15.54 0.11 3.74
CA PRO A 49 -16.60 0.38 4.70
C PRO A 49 -16.34 1.68 5.47
N ILE A 50 -17.37 2.53 5.57
CA ILE A 50 -17.27 3.81 6.27
C ILE A 50 -16.94 3.54 7.73
N ARG A 51 -15.97 4.26 8.28
CA ARG A 51 -15.66 4.21 9.72
C ARG A 51 -16.82 4.82 10.48
N THR A 52 -17.57 3.99 11.19
CA THR A 52 -18.58 4.43 12.16
C THR A 52 -17.86 4.95 13.40
N TYR A 53 -17.76 6.27 13.53
CA TYR A 53 -17.31 6.90 14.76
C TYR A 53 -18.46 6.83 15.78
N ARG A 54 -18.15 6.49 17.04
CA ARG A 54 -19.12 6.28 18.14
C ARG A 54 -20.05 7.48 18.44
N GLY A 55 -19.81 8.63 17.82
CA GLY A 55 -20.63 9.85 17.97
C GLY A 55 -21.66 10.10 16.87
N GLY A 56 -21.94 9.14 15.97
CA GLY A 56 -23.04 9.24 15.00
C GLY A 56 -22.84 10.19 13.81
N PHE A 57 -21.87 11.11 13.85
CA PHE A 57 -21.57 11.99 12.72
C PHE A 57 -20.45 11.42 11.83
N THR A 58 -20.80 11.03 10.60
CA THR A 58 -19.83 10.75 9.55
C THR A 58 -19.44 12.07 8.88
N ARG A 59 -18.14 12.37 8.81
CA ARG A 59 -17.68 13.50 7.97
C ARG A 59 -17.87 13.11 6.50
N PRO A 60 -18.45 13.99 5.66
CA PRO A 60 -18.45 13.78 4.21
C PRO A 60 -17.01 13.53 3.74
N THR A 61 -16.83 12.49 2.92
CA THR A 61 -15.53 12.19 2.33
C THR A 61 -15.33 13.07 1.11
N ASP A 62 -14.30 13.91 1.11
CA ASP A 62 -13.93 14.70 -0.06
C ASP A 62 -13.52 13.77 -1.22
N ILE A 63 -14.22 13.88 -2.34
CA ILE A 63 -13.94 13.14 -3.57
C ILE A 63 -12.71 13.77 -4.23
N ARG A 64 -11.66 12.99 -4.52
CA ARG A 64 -10.42 13.51 -5.11
C ARG A 64 -10.66 14.12 -6.48
N ALA A 65 -11.52 13.52 -7.28
CA ALA A 65 -11.90 14.03 -8.58
C ALA A 65 -12.45 15.46 -8.52
N SER A 66 -13.11 15.84 -7.41
CA SER A 66 -13.65 17.20 -7.22
C SER A 66 -12.59 18.30 -7.22
N ASN A 67 -11.33 17.97 -6.95
CA ASN A 67 -10.26 18.95 -7.01
C ASN A 67 -10.01 19.48 -8.43
N TRP A 68 -10.42 18.72 -9.45
CA TRP A 68 -10.26 19.07 -10.86
C TRP A 68 -11.45 19.83 -11.44
N PHE A 69 -12.53 20.02 -10.67
CA PHE A 69 -13.73 20.72 -11.13
C PHE A 69 -13.46 22.22 -11.36
N PRO A 70 -14.29 22.91 -12.17
CA PRO A 70 -14.29 24.38 -12.20
C PRO A 70 -14.44 24.96 -10.78
N GLY A 71 -13.46 25.76 -10.35
CA GLY A 71 -13.40 26.28 -8.97
C GLY A 71 -12.80 25.31 -7.94
N GLY A 72 -12.54 24.06 -8.33
CA GLY A 72 -11.82 23.08 -7.53
C GLY A 72 -10.37 23.49 -7.24
N ARG A 73 -9.79 22.91 -6.18
CA ARG A 73 -8.47 23.33 -5.67
C ARG A 73 -7.38 23.29 -6.73
N TYR A 74 -7.33 22.29 -7.61
CA TYR A 74 -6.29 22.20 -8.63
C TYR A 74 -6.48 23.20 -9.76
N HIS A 75 -7.74 23.47 -10.13
CA HIS A 75 -8.07 24.54 -11.08
C HIS A 75 -7.64 25.92 -10.54
N THR A 76 -7.93 26.23 -9.27
CA THR A 76 -7.51 27.50 -8.64
C THR A 76 -5.99 27.66 -8.54
N MET A 77 -5.25 26.55 -8.50
CA MET A 77 -3.79 26.54 -8.48
C MET A 77 -3.16 26.59 -9.88
N GLY A 78 -3.96 26.65 -10.95
CA GLY A 78 -3.47 26.60 -12.33
C GLY A 78 -2.81 25.27 -12.69
N LYS A 79 -3.16 24.18 -12.00
CA LYS A 79 -2.64 22.85 -12.36
C LYS A 79 -3.35 22.37 -13.62
N VAL A 80 -2.55 21.95 -14.60
CA VAL A 80 -3.04 21.35 -15.83
C VAL A 80 -3.46 19.91 -15.57
N TYR A 81 -4.66 19.57 -15.99
CA TYR A 81 -5.18 18.22 -16.01
C TYR A 81 -4.67 17.51 -17.26
N GLU A 82 -4.09 16.32 -17.11
CA GLU A 82 -3.73 15.47 -18.24
C GLU A 82 -4.67 14.28 -18.29
N GLU A 83 -5.03 13.86 -19.49
CA GLU A 83 -5.86 12.69 -19.69
C GLU A 83 -5.11 11.43 -19.21
N PRO A 84 -5.81 10.50 -18.54
CA PRO A 84 -5.27 9.18 -18.22
C PRO A 84 -4.92 8.41 -19.50
N SER A 85 -4.09 7.38 -19.34
CA SER A 85 -3.74 6.51 -20.46
C SER A 85 -4.99 5.78 -20.99
N PRO A 86 -5.23 5.69 -22.32
CA PRO A 86 -6.35 4.93 -22.87
C PRO A 86 -6.30 3.45 -22.49
N PHE A 87 -5.09 2.88 -22.34
CA PHE A 87 -4.87 1.52 -21.83
C PHE A 87 -5.38 1.32 -20.39
N ALA A 88 -5.66 2.38 -19.64
CA ALA A 88 -6.28 2.25 -18.33
C ALA A 88 -7.76 1.85 -18.41
N TYR A 89 -8.42 2.01 -19.57
CA TYR A 89 -9.84 1.71 -19.76
C TYR A 89 -10.08 0.50 -20.65
N GLU A 90 -9.03 -0.30 -20.84
CA GLU A 90 -9.11 -1.65 -21.34
C GLU A 90 -9.51 -2.63 -20.22
N PRO A 91 -10.15 -3.77 -20.53
CA PRO A 91 -10.38 -4.83 -19.58
C PRO A 91 -9.09 -5.34 -18.92
N HIS A 92 -9.13 -5.42 -17.59
CA HIS A 92 -8.04 -5.91 -16.76
C HIS A 92 -8.52 -7.05 -15.87
N THR A 93 -7.65 -8.04 -15.70
CA THR A 93 -7.91 -9.22 -14.89
C THR A 93 -7.06 -9.19 -13.62
N VAL A 94 -7.72 -9.35 -12.47
CA VAL A 94 -7.09 -9.58 -11.17
C VAL A 94 -6.94 -11.08 -10.96
N LEU A 95 -5.72 -11.53 -10.71
CA LEU A 95 -5.36 -12.93 -10.54
C LEU A 95 -5.10 -13.24 -9.06
N LEU A 96 -5.73 -14.29 -8.55
CA LEU A 96 -5.32 -14.98 -7.34
C LEU A 96 -4.63 -16.28 -7.77
N LEU A 97 -3.30 -16.25 -7.78
CA LEU A 97 -2.48 -17.43 -8.06
C LEU A 97 -2.19 -18.19 -6.77
N GLU A 98 -2.19 -19.50 -6.85
CA GLU A 98 -1.77 -20.40 -5.77
C GLU A 98 -0.61 -21.28 -6.24
N SER A 99 0.40 -21.48 -5.40
CA SER A 99 1.47 -22.44 -5.69
C SER A 99 0.94 -23.87 -5.61
N ARG A 100 1.43 -24.75 -6.49
CA ARG A 100 1.07 -26.18 -6.47
C ARG A 100 1.57 -26.89 -5.22
N TYR A 101 2.74 -26.48 -4.74
CA TYR A 101 3.43 -27.08 -3.61
C TYR A 101 3.56 -26.10 -2.44
N ASP A 102 3.72 -26.62 -1.23
CA ASP A 102 3.95 -25.82 -0.03
C ASP A 102 5.30 -25.10 -0.10
N ILE A 103 5.34 -23.85 0.36
CA ILE A 103 6.55 -23.02 0.42
C ILE A 103 7.11 -23.04 1.84
N LYS A 104 8.44 -23.09 1.94
CA LYS A 104 9.17 -22.89 3.20
C LYS A 104 9.35 -21.40 3.47
N TYR A 105 8.79 -20.91 4.58
CA TYR A 105 8.83 -19.49 4.96
C TYR A 105 9.88 -19.14 6.04
N GLY A 106 10.72 -20.10 6.43
CA GLY A 106 11.72 -19.93 7.50
C GLY A 106 11.23 -20.43 8.87
N ILE A 107 12.03 -20.17 9.90
CA ILE A 107 11.80 -20.67 11.27
C ILE A 107 10.52 -20.05 11.85
N GLY A 108 9.71 -20.86 12.53
CA GLY A 108 8.49 -20.42 13.21
C GLY A 108 7.25 -20.24 12.32
N ARG A 109 7.39 -20.32 10.99
CA ARG A 109 6.26 -20.29 10.05
C ARG A 109 5.98 -21.69 9.52
N LYS A 110 4.73 -22.12 9.53
CA LYS A 110 4.33 -23.40 8.96
C LYS A 110 4.34 -23.31 7.44
N ASP A 111 4.79 -24.37 6.79
CA ASP A 111 4.79 -24.46 5.34
C ASP A 111 3.35 -24.57 4.84
N HIS A 112 3.02 -23.79 3.82
CA HIS A 112 1.72 -23.77 3.16
C HIS A 112 1.86 -23.25 1.72
N PRO A 113 0.85 -23.42 0.85
CA PRO A 113 0.89 -22.86 -0.49
C PRO A 113 0.97 -21.33 -0.44
N ALA A 114 1.83 -20.75 -1.26
CA ALA A 114 1.90 -19.32 -1.46
C ALA A 114 0.72 -18.84 -2.30
N HIS A 115 0.27 -17.63 -2.01
CA HIS A 115 -0.79 -16.97 -2.75
C HIS A 115 -0.31 -15.62 -3.24
N ILE A 116 -0.51 -15.33 -4.52
CA ILE A 116 -0.11 -14.07 -5.14
C ILE A 116 -1.34 -13.38 -5.71
N VAL A 117 -1.46 -12.08 -5.43
CA VAL A 117 -2.46 -11.22 -6.07
C VAL A 117 -1.76 -10.31 -7.07
N ALA A 118 -2.07 -10.50 -8.35
CA ALA A 118 -1.53 -9.73 -9.46
C ALA A 118 -2.66 -9.10 -10.30
N VAL A 119 -2.32 -8.11 -11.12
CA VAL A 119 -3.22 -7.52 -12.12
C VAL A 119 -2.53 -7.66 -13.47
N CYS A 120 -3.27 -7.99 -14.53
CA CYS A 120 -2.78 -7.95 -15.90
C CYS A 120 -3.88 -7.42 -16.83
N ARG A 121 -3.53 -7.10 -18.08
CA ARG A 121 -4.55 -6.93 -19.13
C ARG A 121 -5.21 -8.27 -19.41
N THR A 122 -6.50 -8.27 -19.75
CA THR A 122 -7.22 -9.52 -20.03
C THR A 122 -6.64 -10.27 -21.24
N ALA A 123 -6.22 -9.54 -22.27
CA ALA A 123 -5.57 -10.12 -23.45
C ALA A 123 -4.21 -10.77 -23.16
N ASP A 124 -3.55 -10.35 -22.07
CA ASP A 124 -2.22 -10.86 -21.69
C ASP A 124 -2.28 -12.00 -20.67
N LEU A 125 -3.48 -12.42 -20.23
CA LEU A 125 -3.68 -13.35 -19.12
C LEU A 125 -2.84 -14.63 -19.24
N GLU A 126 -2.95 -15.32 -20.37
CA GLU A 126 -2.25 -16.58 -20.61
C GLU A 126 -0.72 -16.38 -20.65
N ALA A 127 -0.27 -15.32 -21.33
CA ALA A 127 1.16 -14.99 -21.43
C ALA A 127 1.74 -14.61 -20.06
N VAL A 128 0.98 -13.92 -19.22
CA VAL A 128 1.36 -13.59 -17.85
C VAL A 128 1.44 -14.85 -16.99
N ILE A 129 0.46 -15.76 -17.04
CA ILE A 129 0.52 -17.03 -16.29
C ILE A 129 1.72 -17.89 -16.75
N LYS A 130 2.01 -17.92 -18.06
CA LYS A 130 3.23 -18.54 -18.59
C LYS A 130 4.49 -17.87 -18.04
N SER A 131 4.50 -16.54 -17.92
CA SER A 131 5.65 -15.81 -17.36
C SER A 131 5.92 -16.16 -15.90
N PHE A 132 4.88 -16.28 -15.06
CA PHE A 132 5.00 -16.73 -13.66
C PHE A 132 5.58 -18.15 -13.57
N ASN A 133 5.34 -18.99 -14.57
CA ASN A 133 5.84 -20.36 -14.67
C ASN A 133 7.12 -20.46 -15.53
N SER A 134 7.89 -19.39 -15.65
CA SER A 134 9.10 -19.34 -16.48
C SER A 134 10.30 -18.78 -15.72
N ARG A 135 11.47 -18.79 -16.36
CA ARG A 135 12.69 -18.13 -15.84
C ARG A 135 12.54 -16.61 -15.69
N LEU A 136 11.51 -16.03 -16.30
CA LEU A 136 11.21 -14.59 -16.26
C LEU A 136 10.16 -14.25 -15.19
N ALA A 137 9.82 -15.20 -14.30
CA ALA A 137 8.91 -14.92 -13.20
C ALA A 137 9.47 -13.80 -12.30
N PRO A 138 8.61 -13.00 -11.65
CA PRO A 138 9.05 -11.98 -10.69
C PRO A 138 9.96 -12.58 -9.60
N GLY A 139 10.91 -11.78 -9.09
CA GLY A 139 11.94 -12.26 -8.15
C GLY A 139 11.38 -13.06 -6.96
N ASP A 140 10.35 -12.52 -6.29
CA ASP A 140 9.68 -13.18 -5.16
C ASP A 140 9.07 -14.53 -5.56
N CYS A 141 8.56 -14.65 -6.80
CA CYS A 141 7.96 -15.88 -7.31
C CYS A 141 9.03 -16.96 -7.55
N LEU A 142 10.19 -16.57 -8.10
CA LEU A 142 11.33 -17.47 -8.25
C LEU A 142 11.83 -17.94 -6.88
N GLN A 143 11.91 -17.04 -5.90
CA GLN A 143 12.29 -17.41 -4.54
C GLN A 143 11.32 -18.42 -3.91
N TYR A 144 10.01 -18.24 -4.11
CA TYR A 144 9.02 -19.23 -3.68
C TYR A 144 9.20 -20.57 -4.38
N MET A 145 9.49 -20.58 -5.68
CA MET A 145 9.76 -21.82 -6.43
C MET A 145 11.03 -22.53 -5.92
N ASP A 146 12.08 -21.77 -5.61
CA ASP A 146 13.32 -22.30 -5.02
C ASP A 146 13.08 -22.88 -3.62
N ASN A 147 12.18 -22.26 -2.84
CA ASN A 147 11.81 -22.69 -1.48
C ASN A 147 10.70 -23.74 -1.41
N ALA A 148 10.14 -24.16 -2.55
CA ALA A 148 9.01 -25.08 -2.59
C ALA A 148 9.38 -26.52 -2.20
N ARG A 149 8.41 -27.23 -1.62
CA ARG A 149 8.50 -28.68 -1.36
C ARG A 149 8.16 -29.48 -2.62
N TRP A 150 9.08 -29.51 -3.57
CA TRP A 150 8.95 -30.31 -4.78
C TRP A 150 8.85 -31.82 -4.46
N PRO A 151 8.02 -32.59 -5.18
CA PRO A 151 7.71 -33.97 -4.82
C PRO A 151 8.89 -34.94 -4.97
N TRP A 152 9.86 -34.62 -5.84
CA TRP A 152 11.11 -35.40 -5.99
C TRP A 152 12.20 -35.00 -5.00
N LEU A 153 12.04 -33.89 -4.26
CA LEU A 153 12.96 -33.56 -3.19
C LEU A 153 12.67 -34.47 -1.99
N LYS A 154 13.71 -35.11 -1.47
CA LYS A 154 13.59 -35.90 -0.24
C LYS A 154 13.07 -34.96 0.87
N PRO A 155 11.99 -35.32 1.58
CA PRO A 155 11.52 -34.50 2.68
C PRO A 155 12.66 -34.36 3.67
N LYS A 156 13.04 -33.11 3.99
CA LYS A 156 14.07 -32.86 5.01
C LYS A 156 13.55 -33.53 6.27
N LYS A 157 14.29 -34.52 6.77
CA LYS A 157 14.00 -35.12 8.07
C LYS A 157 13.94 -33.97 9.05
N THR A 158 12.82 -33.83 9.76
CA THR A 158 12.72 -32.87 10.84
C THR A 158 13.78 -33.25 11.85
N SER A 159 14.93 -32.59 11.80
CA SER A 159 15.91 -32.69 12.86
C SER A 159 15.21 -32.15 14.07
N HIS A 160 15.02 -32.99 15.09
CA HIS A 160 14.72 -32.48 16.40
C HIS A 160 15.85 -31.49 16.71
N VAL A 161 15.51 -30.21 16.82
CA VAL A 161 16.44 -29.22 17.35
C VAL A 161 16.88 -29.82 18.68
N LYS A 162 18.17 -30.04 18.83
CA LYS A 162 18.75 -30.55 20.06
C LYS A 162 18.97 -29.30 20.90
N TRP A 163 18.10 -29.04 21.88
CA TRP A 163 18.19 -27.84 22.74
C TRP A 163 19.25 -28.02 23.83
N TRP A 164 19.96 -29.15 23.81
CA TRP A 164 20.99 -29.55 24.77
C TRP A 164 22.28 -29.87 24.02
N ASN A 165 23.41 -29.38 24.52
CA ASN A 165 24.72 -29.67 23.96
C ASN A 165 25.18 -31.05 24.41
N SER A 166 24.94 -31.40 25.68
CA SER A 166 25.33 -32.67 26.31
C SER A 166 24.12 -33.50 26.76
N PRO A 167 24.25 -34.83 26.89
CA PRO A 167 23.20 -35.65 27.48
C PRO A 167 22.93 -35.29 28.96
N GLU A 168 23.93 -34.75 29.66
CA GLU A 168 23.81 -34.27 31.04
C GLU A 168 22.93 -33.03 31.12
N GLU A 169 23.14 -32.03 30.25
CA GLU A 169 22.28 -30.84 30.16
C GLU A 169 20.84 -31.24 29.87
N ARG A 170 20.62 -32.27 29.05
CA ARG A 170 19.27 -32.80 28.78
C ARG A 170 18.63 -33.38 30.04
N GLU A 171 19.38 -34.16 30.81
CA GLU A 171 18.90 -34.74 32.06
C GLU A 171 18.63 -33.66 33.08
N GLU A 172 19.51 -32.65 33.18
CA GLU A 172 19.33 -31.46 34.01
C GLU A 172 18.09 -30.67 33.60
N THR A 173 17.91 -30.33 32.31
CA THR A 173 16.68 -29.61 31.88
C THR A 173 15.41 -30.44 32.10
N LEU A 174 15.48 -31.77 31.91
CA LEU A 174 14.35 -32.65 32.19
C LEU A 174 14.09 -32.79 33.68
N GLN A 175 15.12 -32.71 34.51
CA GLN A 175 15.02 -32.72 35.95
C GLN A 175 14.46 -31.38 36.45
N ASP A 176 14.95 -30.25 35.96
CA ASP A 176 14.39 -28.91 36.20
C ASP A 176 12.92 -28.83 35.76
N LEU A 177 12.57 -29.35 34.58
CA LEU A 177 11.17 -29.41 34.14
C LEU A 177 10.30 -30.32 35.02
N LYS A 178 10.87 -31.40 35.58
CA LYS A 178 10.17 -32.28 36.53
C LYS A 178 10.05 -31.64 37.91
N ASP A 179 11.07 -30.94 38.34
CA ASP A 179 11.15 -30.27 39.62
C ASP A 179 10.24 -29.02 39.61
N ASP A 180 10.18 -28.29 38.50
CA ASP A 180 9.17 -27.26 38.22
C ASP A 180 7.76 -27.85 38.13
N ALA A 181 7.58 -28.99 37.44
CA ALA A 181 6.28 -29.66 37.37
C ALA A 181 5.82 -30.27 38.71
N THR A 182 6.74 -30.51 39.66
CA THR A 182 6.40 -30.97 41.02
C THR A 182 6.28 -29.80 42.01
N ALA A 183 7.00 -28.70 41.80
CA ALA A 183 6.87 -27.44 42.54
C ALA A 183 5.56 -26.70 42.19
N VAL A 184 5.13 -26.74 40.93
CA VAL A 184 3.73 -26.50 40.54
C VAL A 184 2.95 -27.75 40.92
N GLY A 185 2.71 -27.93 42.22
CA GLY A 185 2.14 -29.17 42.75
C GLY A 185 0.95 -29.66 41.95
N HIS A 186 0.76 -30.98 41.85
CA HIS A 186 -0.40 -31.59 41.17
C HIS A 186 -1.74 -30.91 41.50
N GLN A 187 -1.85 -30.35 42.71
CA GLN A 187 -2.97 -29.52 43.15
C GLN A 187 -3.12 -28.22 42.35
N ALA A 188 -2.06 -27.45 42.11
CA ALA A 188 -2.11 -26.20 41.34
C ALA A 188 -2.44 -26.44 39.87
N VAL A 189 -1.93 -27.53 39.27
CA VAL A 189 -2.29 -27.91 37.90
C VAL A 189 -3.74 -28.40 37.84
N GLN A 190 -4.21 -29.18 38.82
CA GLN A 190 -5.62 -29.58 38.90
C GLN A 190 -6.55 -28.40 39.17
N ASP A 191 -6.15 -27.45 40.01
CA ASP A 191 -6.91 -26.24 40.31
C ASP A 191 -6.95 -25.33 39.09
N ALA A 192 -5.84 -25.17 38.35
CA ALA A 192 -5.82 -24.45 37.08
C ALA A 192 -6.67 -25.13 36.00
N LEU A 193 -6.65 -26.47 35.90
CA LEU A 193 -7.52 -27.21 34.98
C LEU A 193 -8.99 -27.14 35.38
N GLN A 194 -9.30 -27.25 36.67
CA GLN A 194 -10.66 -27.08 37.18
C GLN A 194 -11.15 -25.65 37.00
N GLN A 195 -10.28 -24.66 37.19
CA GLN A 195 -10.60 -23.26 37.00
C GLN A 195 -10.83 -22.97 35.51
N ALA A 196 -9.97 -23.45 34.62
CA ALA A 196 -10.18 -23.34 33.17
C ALA A 196 -11.46 -24.07 32.70
N SER A 197 -11.77 -25.24 33.28
CA SER A 197 -13.02 -25.96 33.00
C SER A 197 -14.25 -25.19 33.50
N ARG A 198 -14.19 -24.61 34.71
CA ARG A 198 -15.27 -23.80 35.27
C ARG A 198 -15.48 -22.51 34.49
N GLU A 199 -14.40 -21.85 34.08
CA GLU A 199 -14.46 -20.64 33.26
C GLU A 199 -15.06 -20.96 31.88
N SER A 200 -14.68 -22.08 31.26
CA SER A 200 -15.27 -22.55 30.00
C SER A 200 -16.75 -22.90 30.14
N ASP A 201 -17.15 -23.60 31.20
CA ASP A 201 -18.55 -23.98 31.45
C ASP A 201 -19.41 -22.76 31.79
N GLU A 202 -18.88 -21.80 32.55
CA GLU A 202 -19.54 -20.52 32.82
C GLU A 202 -19.69 -19.67 31.56
N GLU A 203 -18.68 -19.62 30.70
CA GLU A 203 -18.73 -18.88 29.44
C GLU A 203 -19.77 -19.49 28.49
N ASP A 204 -19.84 -20.82 28.39
CA ASP A 204 -20.87 -21.55 27.64
C ASP A 204 -22.28 -21.35 28.23
N LEU A 205 -22.41 -21.31 29.56
CA LEU A 205 -23.68 -21.05 30.24
C LEU A 205 -24.12 -19.60 30.04
N ARG A 206 -23.21 -18.63 30.06
CA ARG A 206 -23.48 -17.21 29.75
C ARG A 206 -23.91 -17.07 28.30
N ALA A 207 -23.18 -17.68 27.37
CA ALA A 207 -23.54 -17.68 25.94
C ALA A 207 -24.92 -18.31 25.69
N LYS A 208 -25.26 -19.43 26.36
CA LYS A 208 -26.59 -20.06 26.26
C LYS A 208 -27.70 -19.21 26.90
N LYS A 209 -27.44 -18.53 28.03
CA LYS A 209 -28.40 -17.62 28.65
C LYS A 209 -28.64 -16.38 27.78
N ASP A 210 -27.59 -15.80 27.22
CA ASP A 210 -27.69 -14.65 26.32
C ASP A 210 -28.40 -15.01 25.02
N PHE A 211 -28.13 -16.19 24.46
CA PHE A 211 -28.87 -16.72 23.32
C PHE A 211 -30.37 -16.93 23.63
N ARG A 212 -30.72 -17.48 24.79
CA ARG A 212 -32.12 -17.61 25.22
C ARG A 212 -32.79 -16.26 25.46
N ARG A 213 -32.07 -15.29 26.03
CA ARG A 213 -32.57 -13.93 26.27
C ARG A 213 -32.82 -13.20 24.95
N GLN A 214 -31.90 -13.32 24.00
CA GLN A 214 -32.10 -12.83 22.62
C GLN A 214 -33.31 -13.51 21.98
N LEU A 215 -33.40 -14.84 22.01
CA LEU A 215 -34.52 -15.56 21.40
C LEU A 215 -35.87 -15.16 22.01
N ALA A 216 -35.94 -15.04 23.33
CA ALA A 216 -37.14 -14.60 24.04
C ALA A 216 -37.53 -13.15 23.69
N GLN A 217 -36.55 -12.24 23.59
CA GLN A 217 -36.79 -10.86 23.16
C GLN A 217 -37.27 -10.79 21.71
N THR A 218 -36.62 -11.51 20.79
CA THR A 218 -37.05 -11.55 19.38
C THR A 218 -38.46 -12.12 19.24
N THR A 219 -38.82 -13.11 20.07
CA THR A 219 -40.15 -13.73 20.07
C THR A 219 -41.21 -12.78 20.65
N ALA A 220 -40.92 -12.09 21.76
CA ALA A 220 -41.81 -11.11 22.37
C ALA A 220 -42.05 -9.90 21.46
N VAL A 221 -41.01 -9.44 20.76
CA VAL A 221 -41.13 -8.34 19.79
C VAL A 221 -41.90 -8.79 18.55
N ALA A 222 -41.65 -9.99 18.03
CA ALA A 222 -42.45 -10.55 16.93
C ALA A 222 -43.94 -10.62 17.30
N ALA A 223 -44.27 -11.03 18.54
CA ALA A 223 -45.64 -11.06 19.03
C ALA A 223 -46.29 -9.66 19.07
N ARG A 224 -45.57 -8.63 19.56
CA ARG A 224 -46.07 -7.24 19.55
C ARG A 224 -46.26 -6.69 18.14
N VAL A 225 -45.33 -6.98 17.22
CA VAL A 225 -45.45 -6.55 15.82
C VAL A 225 -46.65 -7.21 15.14
N THR A 226 -46.99 -8.46 15.48
CA THR A 226 -48.21 -9.12 14.99
C THR A 226 -49.49 -8.57 15.63
N GLU A 227 -49.46 -8.15 16.90
CA GLU A 227 -50.60 -7.48 17.54
C GLU A 227 -50.84 -6.08 16.94
N GLU A 228 -49.79 -5.33 16.62
CA GLU A 228 -49.91 -4.03 15.95
C GLU A 228 -50.39 -4.14 14.50
N GLN A 229 -50.09 -5.24 13.81
CA GLN A 229 -50.67 -5.53 12.48
C GLN A 229 -52.18 -5.79 12.50
N GLN A 230 -52.76 -6.13 13.66
CA GLN A 230 -54.22 -6.30 13.80
C GLN A 230 -54.97 -4.98 13.99
N LEU A 231 -54.28 -3.84 14.20
CA LEU A 231 -54.87 -2.49 14.29
C LEU A 231 -55.07 -1.83 12.92
N SER A 232 -55.56 -2.60 11.94
CA SER A 232 -55.73 -2.16 10.54
C SER A 232 -56.90 -1.17 10.29
N ASP A 233 -57.64 -0.77 11.34
CA ASP A 233 -58.80 0.14 11.21
C ASP A 233 -58.46 1.64 11.33
N ILE A 234 -57.18 2.01 11.47
CA ILE A 234 -56.77 3.43 11.51
C ILE A 234 -56.00 3.76 10.23
N ALA A 235 -56.68 4.51 9.36
CA ALA A 235 -56.23 4.91 8.03
C ALA A 235 -55.00 5.83 8.05
N THR A 236 -53.80 5.26 8.10
CA THR A 236 -52.57 5.93 7.70
C THR A 236 -51.71 5.01 6.84
N GLU A 237 -51.56 5.34 5.57
CA GLU A 237 -50.74 4.65 4.56
C GLU A 237 -49.23 4.83 4.82
N ILE A 238 -48.73 4.28 5.93
CA ILE A 238 -47.29 4.15 6.16
C ILE A 238 -46.96 2.68 6.07
N LYS A 239 -46.39 2.24 4.94
CA LYS A 239 -45.85 0.88 4.80
C LYS A 239 -44.67 0.71 5.79
N PRO A 240 -44.77 -0.12 6.83
CA PRO A 240 -43.62 -0.37 7.71
C PRO A 240 -42.56 -1.15 6.92
N LEU A 241 -41.32 -0.67 6.96
CA LEU A 241 -40.16 -1.39 6.43
C LEU A 241 -39.91 -2.62 7.30
N GLN A 242 -40.21 -3.82 6.77
CA GLN A 242 -39.85 -5.08 7.42
C GLN A 242 -38.33 -5.12 7.63
N GLY A 243 -37.90 -5.06 8.89
CA GLY A 243 -36.48 -5.20 9.27
C GLY A 243 -35.92 -4.11 10.19
N LYS A 244 -36.66 -3.03 10.49
CA LYS A 244 -36.29 -2.11 11.58
C LYS A 244 -37.08 -2.45 12.83
N VAL A 245 -36.47 -3.22 13.72
CA VAL A 245 -36.98 -3.47 15.07
C VAL A 245 -36.31 -2.47 16.02
N PRO A 246 -37.05 -1.55 16.66
CA PRO A 246 -36.52 -0.74 17.75
C PRO A 246 -36.12 -1.66 18.90
N PHE A 247 -34.90 -1.51 19.40
CA PHE A 247 -34.40 -2.27 20.55
C PHE A 247 -34.47 -1.39 21.79
N GLU A 248 -35.23 -1.80 22.79
CA GLU A 248 -35.41 -1.09 24.05
C GLU A 248 -34.83 -1.93 25.20
N LEU A 249 -34.13 -1.28 26.14
CA LEU A 249 -33.60 -1.91 27.34
C LEU A 249 -34.49 -1.53 28.53
N GLU A 250 -35.12 -2.52 29.13
CA GLU A 250 -35.74 -2.40 30.46
C GLU A 250 -34.65 -2.47 31.54
N PHE A 251 -34.64 -1.47 32.41
CA PHE A 251 -33.82 -1.43 33.61
C PHE A 251 -34.56 -2.07 34.79
N GLU A 252 -33.82 -2.44 35.84
CA GLU A 252 -34.37 -3.15 37.02
C GLU A 252 -35.40 -2.31 37.81
N ASP A 253 -35.47 -1.00 37.56
CA ASP A 253 -36.45 -0.07 38.13
C ASP A 253 -37.77 -0.01 37.33
N GLY A 254 -37.89 -0.81 36.26
CA GLY A 254 -39.07 -0.85 35.39
C GLY A 254 -39.12 0.27 34.35
N THR A 255 -38.07 1.10 34.25
CA THR A 255 -37.96 2.11 33.18
C THR A 255 -37.43 1.50 31.90
N VAL A 256 -37.97 1.95 30.77
CA VAL A 256 -37.58 1.50 29.43
C VAL A 256 -36.81 2.64 28.77
N ALA A 257 -35.55 2.42 28.38
CA ALA A 257 -34.81 3.40 27.60
C ALA A 257 -34.21 2.80 26.32
N HIS A 258 -34.20 3.60 25.27
CA HIS A 258 -33.51 3.26 24.05
C HIS A 258 -31.98 3.39 24.28
N PRO A 259 -31.15 2.41 23.87
CA PRO A 259 -29.70 2.44 24.13
C PRO A 259 -28.96 3.60 23.45
N SER A 260 -29.62 4.38 22.59
CA SER A 260 -29.02 5.58 21.99
C SER A 260 -28.85 6.73 22.98
N GLY A 261 -29.43 6.66 24.20
CA GLY A 261 -29.36 7.73 25.19
C GLY A 261 -30.01 9.03 24.72
N PHE A 262 -30.88 8.96 23.71
CA PHE A 262 -31.54 10.12 23.14
C PHE A 262 -32.77 10.49 23.97
N VAL A 263 -32.63 11.52 24.80
CA VAL A 263 -33.76 12.20 25.44
C VAL A 263 -34.22 13.30 24.49
N PRO A 264 -35.37 13.18 23.81
CA PRO A 264 -35.86 14.26 22.98
C PRO A 264 -36.13 15.48 23.87
N PRO A 265 -35.68 16.69 23.46
CA PRO A 265 -35.95 17.89 24.22
C PRO A 265 -37.46 18.06 24.35
N THR A 266 -37.95 18.11 25.59
CA THR A 266 -39.37 18.37 25.83
C THR A 266 -39.66 19.84 25.54
N PRO A 267 -40.84 20.20 25.01
CA PRO A 267 -41.19 21.57 24.60
C PRO A 267 -41.18 22.65 25.71
N ALA A 268 -40.72 22.33 26.91
CA ALA A 268 -40.67 23.23 28.05
C ALA A 268 -39.36 24.06 28.14
N ASP A 269 -38.33 23.72 27.35
CA ASP A 269 -37.11 24.53 27.29
C ASP A 269 -37.28 25.67 26.26
N ARG A 270 -37.61 26.82 26.84
CA ARG A 270 -38.09 28.06 26.22
C ARG A 270 -37.23 28.56 25.05
N GLN A 271 -37.94 28.79 23.96
CA GLN A 271 -37.72 29.88 23.01
C GLN A 271 -37.79 31.21 23.78
N HIS A 272 -36.67 31.94 23.88
CA HIS A 272 -36.59 33.40 23.76
C HIS A 272 -35.14 33.87 23.98
N ASP A 273 -34.43 34.13 22.88
CA ASP A 273 -33.50 35.26 22.80
C ASP A 273 -33.21 35.60 21.32
N PRO A 274 -33.52 36.84 20.86
CA PRO A 274 -33.31 37.25 19.48
C PRO A 274 -31.99 38.01 19.33
N GLU A 275 -30.84 37.43 19.72
CA GLU A 275 -29.56 38.12 19.53
C GLU A 275 -28.35 37.18 19.48
N TYR A 276 -28.37 36.18 18.58
CA TYR A 276 -27.20 35.32 18.36
C TYR A 276 -27.00 34.96 16.89
N HIS A 277 -26.45 35.90 16.13
CA HIS A 277 -25.59 35.60 15.00
C HIS A 277 -24.35 36.46 15.17
N LEU A 278 -23.18 35.83 15.35
CA LEU A 278 -21.83 36.27 14.96
C LEU A 278 -20.78 35.48 15.77
N SER A 279 -20.47 34.27 15.29
CA SER A 279 -19.18 33.62 15.57
C SER A 279 -18.45 33.47 14.23
N PRO A 280 -17.15 33.81 14.11
CA PRO A 280 -16.48 33.76 12.82
C PRO A 280 -16.25 32.30 12.39
N HIS A 281 -16.87 31.94 11.26
CA HIS A 281 -16.72 30.64 10.59
C HIS A 281 -15.23 30.28 10.37
N PRO A 282 -14.85 28.98 10.42
CA PRO A 282 -13.49 28.48 10.14
C PRO A 282 -13.00 28.70 8.70
N HIS A 283 -13.77 29.41 7.87
CA HIS A 283 -13.41 29.84 6.51
C HIS A 283 -13.14 31.35 6.38
N SER A 284 -12.99 32.06 7.51
CA SER A 284 -12.55 33.45 7.47
C SER A 284 -11.19 33.55 6.77
N ARG A 285 -11.07 34.55 5.88
CA ARG A 285 -9.86 34.88 5.12
C ARG A 285 -8.65 35.01 6.05
N VAL A 286 -8.86 35.51 7.26
CA VAL A 286 -7.85 35.65 8.32
C VAL A 286 -7.32 34.29 8.80
N ALA A 287 -8.19 33.29 8.98
CA ALA A 287 -7.78 31.94 9.40
C ALA A 287 -7.00 31.19 8.29
N THR A 288 -7.25 31.56 7.03
CA THR A 288 -6.55 31.02 5.86
C THR A 288 -5.20 31.68 5.66
N GLU A 289 -5.10 33.00 5.87
CA GLU A 289 -3.83 33.74 5.88
C GLU A 289 -2.90 33.28 7.03
N LEU A 290 -3.46 32.97 8.21
CA LEU A 290 -2.69 32.50 9.37
C LEU A 290 -2.07 31.11 9.12
N ARG A 291 -2.84 30.19 8.50
CA ARG A 291 -2.34 28.88 8.08
C ARG A 291 -1.32 28.98 6.93
N ARG A 292 -1.46 29.95 6.03
CA ARG A 292 -0.48 30.21 4.97
C ARG A 292 0.86 30.67 5.55
N ARG A 293 0.83 31.61 6.51
CA ARG A 293 2.04 32.07 7.21
C ARG A 293 2.72 30.97 8.02
N GLN A 294 1.95 30.07 8.64
CA GLN A 294 2.52 28.91 9.35
C GLN A 294 3.15 27.85 8.42
N MET A 295 2.74 27.77 7.15
CA MET A 295 3.36 26.86 6.17
C MET A 295 4.57 27.48 5.47
N GLU A 296 4.61 28.81 5.31
CA GLU A 296 5.79 29.53 4.78
C GLU A 296 7.00 29.38 5.72
N THR A 297 6.81 29.35 7.04
CA THR A 297 7.91 29.17 8.01
C THR A 297 8.45 27.74 8.12
N VAL A 298 7.77 26.74 7.55
CA VAL A 298 8.16 25.32 7.66
C VAL A 298 8.91 24.82 6.41
N ASN A 299 8.89 25.57 5.30
CA ASN A 299 9.42 25.12 4.01
C ASN A 299 10.78 25.71 3.60
N GLU A 300 11.48 26.47 4.45
CA GLU A 300 12.77 27.11 4.12
C GLU A 300 14.02 26.43 4.73
N HIS A 301 13.91 25.23 5.30
CA HIS A 301 15.06 24.60 5.96
C HIS A 301 15.40 23.23 5.42
N HIS A 302 15.87 23.14 4.17
CA HIS A 302 16.74 22.05 3.71
C HIS A 302 17.68 22.52 2.57
N SER A 303 18.83 23.12 2.91
CA SER A 303 20.17 22.84 2.33
C SER A 303 21.25 23.78 2.88
N ASP A 304 22.35 23.18 3.34
CA ASP A 304 23.75 23.64 3.49
C ASP A 304 24.10 25.10 3.87
N SER A 305 24.57 25.29 5.12
CA SER A 305 25.74 26.11 5.51
C SER A 305 25.72 26.40 7.02
N LEU A 306 26.77 26.01 7.75
CA LEU A 306 26.85 26.02 9.23
C LEU A 306 27.17 27.38 9.89
N VAL A 307 27.12 28.50 9.15
CA VAL A 307 27.54 29.82 9.64
C VAL A 307 26.40 30.78 10.11
N PRO A 308 25.11 30.68 9.72
CA PRO A 308 24.11 31.68 10.13
C PRO A 308 23.46 31.51 11.53
N ARG A 309 23.84 30.47 12.31
CA ARG A 309 23.07 30.09 13.51
C ARG A 309 23.20 31.08 14.67
N ILE A 310 24.31 31.81 14.79
CA ILE A 310 24.56 32.73 15.92
C ILE A 310 23.76 34.04 15.77
N GLU A 311 23.58 34.52 14.53
CA GLU A 311 22.82 35.75 14.26
C GLU A 311 21.31 35.54 14.42
N GLN A 312 20.81 34.35 14.07
CA GLN A 312 19.42 33.97 14.32
C GLN A 312 19.07 33.89 15.81
N TRP A 313 19.99 33.42 16.65
CA TRP A 313 19.77 33.39 18.11
C TRP A 313 19.79 34.77 18.75
N LYS A 314 20.61 35.71 18.25
CA LYS A 314 20.54 37.12 18.66
C LYS A 314 19.21 37.77 18.26
N ALA A 315 18.77 37.55 17.01
CA ALA A 315 17.49 38.08 16.52
C ALA A 315 16.26 37.50 17.25
N LEU A 316 16.31 36.24 17.69
CA LEU A 316 15.25 35.63 18.50
C LEU A 316 15.22 36.19 19.92
N LYS A 317 16.39 36.45 20.52
CA LYS A 317 16.48 37.02 21.87
C LYS A 317 16.04 38.48 21.90
N GLU A 318 16.43 39.26 20.90
CA GLU A 318 16.03 40.66 20.75
C GLU A 318 14.51 40.81 20.54
N ARG A 319 13.87 39.91 19.78
CA ARG A 319 12.40 39.87 19.67
C ARG A 319 11.70 39.46 20.96
N GLN A 320 12.29 38.55 21.74
CA GLN A 320 11.70 38.12 23.00
C GLN A 320 11.69 39.25 24.04
N ASP A 321 12.69 40.13 24.02
CA ASP A 321 12.78 41.31 24.88
C ASP A 321 11.83 42.44 24.39
N GLU A 322 11.62 42.60 23.08
CA GLU A 322 10.66 43.56 22.51
C GLU A 322 9.19 43.14 22.69
N GLU A 323 8.89 41.85 22.56
CA GLU A 323 7.52 41.31 22.65
C GLU A 323 7.06 41.07 24.11
N GLY A 324 7.99 41.04 25.07
CA GLY A 324 7.71 40.85 26.50
C GLY A 324 6.81 41.94 27.12
N GLY A 325 6.75 43.14 26.53
CA GLY A 325 5.86 44.22 26.98
C GLY A 325 4.40 44.06 26.54
N LEU A 326 4.13 43.32 25.45
CA LEU A 326 2.79 43.23 24.87
C LEU A 326 1.84 42.36 25.70
N MET A 327 2.36 41.32 26.36
CA MET A 327 1.60 40.43 27.24
C MET A 327 1.08 41.13 28.50
N GLN A 328 1.80 42.11 29.06
CA GLN A 328 1.31 42.90 30.19
C GLN A 328 0.12 43.81 29.81
N SER A 329 0.10 44.33 28.58
CA SER A 329 -1.02 45.14 28.06
C SER A 329 -2.28 44.30 27.80
N LEU A 330 -2.12 43.05 27.38
CA LEU A 330 -3.24 42.13 27.12
C LEU A 330 -3.84 41.58 28.42
N THR A 331 -3.03 41.43 29.47
CA THR A 331 -3.50 40.92 30.77
C THR A 331 -4.28 41.98 31.55
N THR A 332 -3.97 43.27 31.36
CA THR A 332 -4.69 44.39 32.00
C THR A 332 -6.04 44.70 31.33
N GLY A 333 -6.19 44.42 30.02
CA GLY A 333 -7.47 44.59 29.32
C GLY A 333 -8.55 43.55 29.67
N ILE A 334 -8.15 42.30 29.95
CA ILE A 334 -9.07 41.17 30.15
C ILE A 334 -9.70 41.16 31.57
N LEU A 335 -9.07 41.80 32.57
CA LEU A 335 -9.57 41.80 33.95
C LEU A 335 -10.62 42.90 34.25
N SER A 336 -11.05 43.68 33.25
CA SER A 336 -12.07 44.74 33.42
C SER A 336 -13.48 44.37 32.94
N GLY A 337 -13.66 43.19 32.32
CA GLY A 337 -14.96 42.66 31.90
C GLY A 337 -15.44 41.53 32.81
N GLY A 338 -16.35 41.84 33.73
CA GLY A 338 -16.89 40.91 34.73
C GLY A 338 -17.64 39.72 34.13
N VAL A 339 -16.93 38.60 33.94
CA VAL A 339 -17.53 37.29 33.69
C VAL A 339 -16.90 36.28 34.66
N SER A 340 -17.63 35.90 35.70
CA SER A 340 -17.31 34.75 36.54
C SER A 340 -17.98 33.51 35.96
N ALA A 341 -17.19 32.57 35.43
CA ALA A 341 -17.69 31.24 35.10
C ALA A 341 -17.64 30.38 36.38
N ALA A 342 -18.81 30.04 36.92
CA ALA A 342 -18.93 29.02 37.95
C ALA A 342 -19.14 27.66 37.27
N THR A 343 -18.16 26.77 37.38
CA THR A 343 -18.31 25.37 36.98
C THR A 343 -18.77 24.57 38.19
N GLU A 344 -19.97 24.01 38.12
CA GLU A 344 -20.48 23.07 39.13
C GLU A 344 -19.83 21.68 38.90
N PRO A 345 -19.14 21.10 39.90
CA PRO A 345 -18.46 19.82 39.74
C PRO A 345 -19.47 18.65 39.70
N ARG A 346 -19.27 17.71 38.78
CA ARG A 346 -20.04 16.45 38.69
C ARG A 346 -19.51 15.40 39.68
N ASP A 347 -20.40 14.81 40.46
CA ASP A 347 -20.10 13.81 41.51
C ASP A 347 -19.52 12.47 41.01
N ALA A 348 -19.56 12.17 39.71
CA ALA A 348 -19.20 10.86 39.18
C ALA A 348 -17.72 10.69 38.75
N LYS A 349 -16.84 11.63 39.08
CA LYS A 349 -15.41 11.49 38.81
C LYS A 349 -14.62 11.80 40.08
N ILE A 350 -14.65 10.85 41.02
CA ILE A 350 -13.75 10.82 42.16
C ILE A 350 -12.43 10.21 41.66
N PRO A 351 -11.35 10.97 41.41
CA PRO A 351 -10.03 10.38 41.45
C PRO A 351 -9.84 9.87 42.88
N THR A 352 -9.64 8.56 43.05
CA THR A 352 -9.31 7.98 44.35
C THR A 352 -7.89 8.40 44.73
N GLU A 353 -7.80 9.60 45.28
CA GLU A 353 -6.61 10.10 45.98
C GLU A 353 -6.58 9.45 47.35
N ILE A 354 -5.49 8.74 47.65
CA ILE A 354 -5.31 8.03 48.92
C ILE A 354 -4.54 8.96 49.86
N HIS A 355 -5.16 9.36 50.96
CA HIS A 355 -4.44 9.98 52.08
C HIS A 355 -3.72 8.88 52.87
N GLY A 356 -2.41 8.75 52.66
CA GLY A 356 -1.57 7.94 53.54
C GLY A 356 -1.37 8.66 54.87
N VAL A 357 -1.94 8.13 55.96
CA VAL A 357 -1.60 8.50 57.33
C VAL A 357 -0.60 7.46 57.84
N HIS A 358 0.62 7.88 58.18
CA HIS A 358 1.50 7.08 59.05
C HIS A 358 1.31 7.51 60.50
N ASP A 359 1.66 6.61 61.43
CA ASP A 359 1.43 6.67 62.89
C ASP A 359 1.97 7.92 63.62
N ASN A 360 2.66 8.84 62.92
CA ASN A 360 3.26 10.04 63.50
C ASN A 360 2.55 11.37 63.13
N ALA A 361 1.33 11.32 62.58
CA ALA A 361 0.41 12.47 62.44
C ALA A 361 0.93 13.70 61.63
N ILE A 362 1.83 13.51 60.67
CA ILE A 362 2.23 14.57 59.72
C ILE A 362 1.61 14.27 58.36
N ALA A 363 0.77 15.18 57.86
CA ALA A 363 0.04 15.04 56.60
C ALA A 363 0.99 15.03 55.39
N GLN A 364 0.94 13.97 54.57
CA GLN A 364 1.67 13.89 53.30
C GLN A 364 0.98 14.67 52.18
N PRO A 365 1.73 15.20 51.19
CA PRO A 365 1.16 15.77 49.98
C PRO A 365 0.48 14.70 49.12
N MET A 366 -0.51 15.11 48.31
CA MET A 366 -1.23 14.26 47.36
C MET A 366 -0.30 13.35 46.55
N GLN A 367 -0.54 12.04 46.60
CA GLN A 367 0.18 11.05 45.79
C GLN A 367 -0.78 10.35 44.83
N HIS A 368 -0.32 10.11 43.60
CA HIS A 368 -1.02 9.24 42.66
C HIS A 368 -0.90 7.77 43.12
N PRO A 369 -1.87 6.87 42.84
CA PRO A 369 -1.79 5.45 43.21
C PRO A 369 -0.53 4.72 42.71
N SER A 370 0.16 5.28 41.72
CA SER A 370 1.44 4.78 41.20
C SER A 370 2.68 5.22 42.01
N GLY A 371 2.51 5.86 43.17
CA GLY A 371 3.60 6.39 44.01
C GLY A 371 4.25 7.66 43.46
N PHE A 372 3.70 8.26 42.41
CA PHE A 372 4.23 9.47 41.80
C PHE A 372 3.72 10.72 42.52
N VAL A 373 4.64 11.53 43.03
CA VAL A 373 4.33 12.82 43.67
C VAL A 373 4.69 13.94 42.68
N PRO A 374 3.71 14.62 42.08
CA PRO A 374 4.00 15.72 41.17
C PRO A 374 4.65 16.89 41.93
N PRO A 375 5.69 17.54 41.37
CA PRO A 375 6.36 18.65 42.04
C PRO A 375 5.39 19.82 42.20
N THR A 376 5.20 20.28 43.44
CA THR A 376 4.36 21.46 43.73
C THR A 376 5.18 22.75 43.68
N ALA A 377 4.52 23.87 43.37
CA ALA A 377 5.15 25.18 43.16
C ALA A 377 5.94 25.74 44.37
N ARG A 378 5.85 25.12 45.56
CA ARG A 378 6.63 25.47 46.76
C ARG A 378 7.97 24.74 46.87
N MET A 379 8.26 23.78 45.99
CA MET A 379 9.56 23.11 45.99
C MET A 379 10.60 24.01 45.31
N SER A 380 11.56 24.51 46.09
CA SER A 380 12.67 25.34 45.61
C SER A 380 13.47 24.59 44.52
N ARG A 381 13.55 25.20 43.33
CA ARG A 381 14.36 24.71 42.20
C ARG A 381 15.84 24.72 42.59
N GLY A 382 16.33 23.55 42.99
CA GLY A 382 17.75 23.30 43.24
C GLY A 382 18.00 22.77 44.64
N ALA A 383 17.83 21.46 44.83
CA ALA A 383 18.48 20.65 45.89
C ALA A 383 18.00 19.18 45.96
N SER A 384 17.29 18.66 44.96
CA SER A 384 17.02 17.21 44.89
C SER A 384 17.12 16.72 43.46
N ASP A 385 18.35 16.40 43.06
CA ASP A 385 18.58 15.33 42.09
C ASP A 385 17.79 14.11 42.54
N ALA A 386 17.01 13.54 41.62
CA ALA A 386 16.40 12.25 41.81
C ALA A 386 17.53 11.22 41.93
N ARG A 387 17.97 10.95 43.17
CA ARG A 387 18.81 9.82 43.50
C ARG A 387 18.00 8.55 43.28
N THR A 388 18.00 8.05 42.06
CA THR A 388 17.91 6.61 41.85
C THR A 388 19.09 5.99 42.57
N SER A 389 18.84 5.15 43.57
CA SER A 389 19.88 4.37 44.22
C SER A 389 20.62 3.55 43.16
N ILE A 390 21.85 3.96 42.86
CA ILE A 390 22.78 3.17 42.05
C ILE A 390 23.20 2.00 42.95
N VAL A 391 22.89 0.78 42.52
CA VAL A 391 23.48 -0.43 43.09
C VAL A 391 24.91 -0.48 42.56
N GLU A 392 25.90 -0.40 43.44
CA GLU A 392 27.31 -0.56 43.09
C GLU A 392 27.54 -2.00 42.59
N GLY A 393 27.84 -2.16 41.30
CA GLY A 393 28.29 -3.43 40.74
C GLY A 393 29.80 -3.60 40.97
N GLU A 394 30.22 -4.79 41.40
CA GLU A 394 31.57 -5.16 41.82
C GLU A 394 32.70 -5.04 40.78
N ASN A 395 32.51 -4.43 39.60
CA ASN A 395 33.55 -4.36 38.56
C ASN A 395 33.56 -2.98 37.86
N SER A 396 34.14 -1.96 38.48
CA SER A 396 34.39 -0.67 37.80
C SER A 396 35.78 -0.12 38.10
N ASP A 397 36.80 -0.70 37.46
CA ASP A 397 38.17 -0.16 37.46
C ASP A 397 38.77 -0.03 36.03
N SER A 398 37.91 0.03 35.00
CA SER A 398 38.32 0.31 33.62
C SER A 398 37.59 1.55 33.13
N GLY A 399 38.28 2.70 33.08
CA GLY A 399 37.76 4.02 32.71
C GLY A 399 37.34 4.20 31.25
N GLU A 400 36.52 3.30 30.70
CA GLU A 400 35.85 3.46 29.41
C GLU A 400 34.33 3.56 29.62
N ALA A 401 33.75 4.62 29.06
CA ALA A 401 32.31 4.84 29.11
C ALA A 401 31.60 3.79 28.23
N PRO A 402 30.59 3.05 28.75
CA PRO A 402 29.89 2.06 27.96
C PRO A 402 29.09 2.73 26.85
N GLU A 403 29.31 2.28 25.62
CA GLU A 403 28.58 2.67 24.42
C GLU A 403 27.11 2.21 24.57
N ALA A 404 26.16 3.14 24.35
CA ALA A 404 24.74 2.87 24.55
C ALA A 404 24.25 1.81 23.55
N PRO A 405 23.55 0.74 23.98
CA PRO A 405 23.04 -0.27 23.06
C PRO A 405 22.05 0.36 22.08
N GLU A 406 22.30 0.17 20.78
CA GLU A 406 21.44 0.63 19.71
C GLU A 406 20.01 0.09 19.90
N ARG A 407 19.06 1.01 20.11
CA ARG A 407 17.64 0.65 20.16
C ARG A 407 17.14 0.38 18.75
N SER A 408 16.66 -0.84 18.52
CA SER A 408 16.02 -1.23 17.26
C SER A 408 14.77 -0.39 16.97
N PRO A 409 14.54 0.02 15.70
CA PRO A 409 13.40 0.86 15.33
C PRO A 409 12.05 0.13 15.47
N THR A 410 11.03 0.88 15.85
CA THR A 410 9.68 0.40 16.18
C THR A 410 8.81 0.11 14.94
N PHE A 411 8.50 -1.18 14.77
CA PHE A 411 7.32 -1.89 14.21
C PHE A 411 6.34 -1.31 13.16
N ALA A 412 6.57 -0.19 12.46
CA ALA A 412 5.53 0.41 11.60
C ALA A 412 5.91 0.74 10.14
N SER A 413 6.80 -0.02 9.49
CA SER A 413 7.00 0.09 8.04
C SER A 413 7.05 -1.27 7.33
N SER A 414 6.10 -1.45 6.40
CA SER A 414 6.01 -2.42 5.28
C SER A 414 7.07 -3.53 5.15
N ASP A 415 6.57 -4.77 5.14
CA ASP A 415 7.24 -6.06 4.91
C ASP A 415 8.06 -6.16 3.60
N THR A 416 9.22 -5.51 3.55
CA THR A 416 10.38 -6.06 2.84
C THR A 416 11.33 -6.58 3.92
N HIS A 417 11.15 -7.84 4.30
CA HIS A 417 12.02 -8.50 5.26
C HIS A 417 13.43 -8.64 4.66
N HIS A 418 14.35 -7.73 5.03
CA HIS A 418 15.74 -8.12 5.17
C HIS A 418 15.77 -9.15 6.29
N VAL A 419 15.89 -10.42 5.91
CA VAL A 419 16.12 -11.51 6.87
C VAL A 419 17.53 -11.30 7.39
N GLU A 420 17.68 -10.74 8.60
CA GLU A 420 18.91 -10.93 9.35
C GLU A 420 18.97 -12.40 9.72
N GLU A 421 19.67 -13.16 8.89
CA GLU A 421 19.90 -14.58 9.07
C GLU A 421 20.78 -14.76 10.30
N GLY A 422 20.15 -15.00 11.45
CA GLY A 422 20.78 -15.62 12.60
C GLY A 422 21.23 -17.04 12.22
N TYR A 423 22.35 -17.11 11.50
CA TYR A 423 22.96 -18.35 11.06
C TYR A 423 23.61 -19.04 12.25
N ASP A 424 22.95 -20.08 12.71
CA ASP A 424 23.57 -21.17 13.46
C ASP A 424 24.81 -21.63 12.67
N SER A 425 26.00 -21.56 13.28
CA SER A 425 27.32 -21.65 12.63
C SER A 425 27.69 -23.06 12.11
N THR A 426 26.69 -23.91 11.87
CA THR A 426 26.91 -25.28 11.44
C THR A 426 27.06 -25.34 9.93
N THR A 427 28.34 -25.40 9.52
CA THR A 427 28.84 -25.58 8.15
C THR A 427 28.49 -24.45 7.18
N LYS A 428 29.39 -23.46 7.06
CA LYS A 428 29.42 -22.53 5.92
C LYS A 428 29.62 -23.35 4.64
N ALA A 429 28.53 -23.82 4.03
CA ALA A 429 28.59 -24.38 2.69
C ALA A 429 29.23 -23.34 1.77
N ASP A 430 30.11 -23.79 0.88
CA ASP A 430 30.76 -22.91 -0.09
C ASP A 430 29.66 -22.17 -0.88
N PRO A 431 29.66 -20.81 -0.90
CA PRO A 431 28.66 -20.05 -1.65
C PRO A 431 28.63 -20.43 -3.14
N GLU A 432 29.75 -20.89 -3.71
CA GLU A 432 29.76 -21.40 -5.08
C GLU A 432 28.99 -22.71 -5.24
N GLU A 433 29.15 -23.63 -4.29
CA GLU A 433 28.43 -24.90 -4.29
C GLU A 433 26.93 -24.67 -4.12
N SER A 434 26.55 -23.76 -3.22
CA SER A 434 25.15 -23.35 -3.02
C SER A 434 24.54 -22.77 -4.30
N ARG A 435 25.31 -21.98 -5.05
CA ARG A 435 24.89 -21.42 -6.35
C ARG A 435 24.74 -22.50 -7.43
N LYS A 436 25.68 -23.45 -7.51
CA LYS A 436 25.61 -24.59 -8.46
C LYS A 436 24.38 -25.45 -8.16
N ASN A 437 24.17 -25.79 -6.89
CA ASN A 437 23.01 -26.54 -6.42
C ASN A 437 21.69 -25.82 -6.76
N LEU A 438 21.65 -24.49 -6.60
CA LEU A 438 20.49 -23.68 -6.98
C LEU A 438 20.23 -23.75 -8.49
N ILE A 439 21.25 -23.57 -9.34
CA ILE A 439 21.11 -23.64 -10.81
C ILE A 439 20.58 -25.00 -11.25
N GLU A 440 21.09 -26.09 -10.68
CA GLU A 440 20.64 -27.45 -10.97
C GLU A 440 19.20 -27.70 -10.50
N LEU A 441 18.84 -27.22 -9.31
CA LEU A 441 17.47 -27.25 -8.79
C LEU A 441 16.51 -26.53 -9.75
N ARG A 442 16.87 -25.31 -10.18
CA ARG A 442 16.08 -24.51 -11.12
C ARG A 442 15.88 -25.23 -12.45
N LYS A 443 16.95 -25.82 -13.00
CA LYS A 443 16.85 -26.60 -14.24
C LYS A 443 15.83 -27.73 -14.10
N THR A 444 15.94 -28.50 -13.01
CA THR A 444 15.09 -29.66 -12.74
C THR A 444 13.62 -29.27 -12.61
N TYR A 445 13.30 -28.26 -11.80
CA TYR A 445 11.90 -27.87 -11.65
C TYR A 445 11.35 -27.18 -12.90
N PHE A 446 12.14 -26.42 -13.68
CA PHE A 446 11.62 -25.81 -14.91
C PHE A 446 11.25 -26.86 -15.96
N ASP A 447 11.94 -28.01 -15.97
CA ASP A 447 11.54 -29.14 -16.80
C ASP A 447 10.20 -29.74 -16.34
N SER A 448 9.95 -29.83 -15.03
CA SER A 448 8.64 -30.25 -14.49
C SER A 448 7.51 -29.26 -14.78
N ILE A 449 7.82 -27.96 -14.84
CA ILE A 449 6.82 -26.90 -15.02
C ILE A 449 6.26 -26.90 -16.45
N LYS A 450 7.03 -27.39 -17.41
CA LYS A 450 6.57 -27.60 -18.79
C LYS A 450 5.37 -28.55 -18.86
N THR A 451 5.33 -29.56 -17.99
CA THR A 451 4.21 -30.53 -17.95
C THR A 451 3.13 -30.09 -16.97
N THR A 452 3.52 -29.52 -15.82
CA THR A 452 2.58 -29.15 -14.75
C THR A 452 2.91 -27.76 -14.20
N PRO A 453 2.07 -26.74 -14.39
CA PRO A 453 2.38 -25.39 -13.93
C PRO A 453 2.49 -25.35 -12.40
N PHE A 454 3.48 -24.62 -11.90
CA PHE A 454 3.71 -24.38 -10.48
C PHE A 454 2.72 -23.36 -9.93
N TRP A 455 2.59 -22.20 -10.58
CA TRP A 455 1.57 -21.20 -10.26
C TRP A 455 0.31 -21.49 -11.06
N ARG A 456 -0.79 -21.71 -10.34
CA ARG A 456 -2.10 -22.02 -10.92
C ARG A 456 -3.09 -20.92 -10.58
N PRO A 457 -3.91 -20.45 -11.52
CA PRO A 457 -4.96 -19.49 -11.22
C PRO A 457 -6.05 -20.20 -10.40
N LEU A 458 -6.26 -19.74 -9.18
CA LEU A 458 -7.35 -20.19 -8.32
C LEU A 458 -8.63 -19.42 -8.65
N LEU A 459 -8.51 -18.10 -8.80
CA LEU A 459 -9.62 -17.19 -9.10
C LEU A 459 -9.11 -16.02 -9.94
N CYS A 460 -9.80 -15.71 -11.03
CA CYS A 460 -9.54 -14.58 -11.91
C CYS A 460 -10.79 -13.68 -11.96
N MET A 461 -10.62 -12.38 -11.76
CA MET A 461 -11.71 -11.40 -11.84
C MET A 461 -11.40 -10.37 -12.91
N THR A 462 -12.14 -10.40 -14.01
CA THR A 462 -12.00 -9.45 -15.11
C THR A 462 -13.01 -8.32 -14.95
N VAL A 463 -12.52 -7.09 -14.98
CA VAL A 463 -13.32 -5.86 -14.92
C VAL A 463 -12.97 -4.96 -16.09
N SER A 464 -13.88 -4.05 -16.43
CA SER A 464 -13.78 -3.20 -17.62
C SER A 464 -12.61 -2.23 -17.64
N THR A 465 -12.02 -1.88 -16.48
CA THR A 465 -10.96 -0.86 -16.40
C THR A 465 -9.85 -1.21 -15.40
N ARG A 466 -8.64 -0.70 -15.67
CA ARG A 466 -7.45 -0.81 -14.82
C ARG A 466 -7.62 -0.19 -13.43
N PRO A 467 -8.24 1.01 -13.25
CA PRO A 467 -8.52 1.56 -11.93
C PRO A 467 -9.39 0.62 -11.06
N LEU A 468 -10.43 0.01 -11.63
CA LEU A 468 -11.26 -0.99 -10.95
C LEU A 468 -10.42 -2.21 -10.54
N ALA A 469 -9.64 -2.77 -11.48
CA ALA A 469 -8.81 -3.95 -11.23
C ALA A 469 -7.76 -3.69 -10.14
N LYS A 470 -7.08 -2.54 -10.18
CA LYS A 470 -6.10 -2.15 -9.16
C LYS A 470 -6.73 -1.89 -7.80
N THR A 471 -7.97 -1.38 -7.77
CA THR A 471 -8.72 -1.21 -6.53
C THR A 471 -9.08 -2.56 -5.92
N LEU A 472 -9.62 -3.47 -6.73
CA LEU A 472 -9.96 -4.84 -6.34
C LEU A 472 -8.73 -5.59 -5.83
N ALA A 473 -7.62 -5.57 -6.58
CA ALA A 473 -6.37 -6.22 -6.19
C ALA A 473 -5.74 -5.63 -4.92
N ARG A 474 -5.85 -4.31 -4.72
CA ARG A 474 -5.38 -3.66 -3.49
C ARG A 474 -6.20 -4.11 -2.28
N LEU A 475 -7.53 -4.11 -2.40
CA LEU A 475 -8.44 -4.43 -1.29
C LEU A 475 -8.51 -5.93 -0.99
N SER A 476 -8.12 -6.79 -1.93
CA SER A 476 -8.11 -8.25 -1.75
C SER A 476 -6.86 -8.79 -1.06
N ARG A 477 -5.81 -7.99 -0.87
CA ARG A 477 -4.58 -8.40 -0.17
C ARG A 477 -4.75 -8.61 1.33
N GLY A 478 -5.83 -8.08 1.90
CA GLY A 478 -6.18 -8.26 3.31
C GLY A 478 -7.69 -8.13 3.54
N LEU A 479 -8.09 -8.22 4.81
CA LEU A 479 -9.50 -8.09 5.22
C LEU A 479 -9.94 -6.62 5.23
N THR A 480 -11.18 -6.35 5.67
CA THR A 480 -11.90 -5.05 5.57
C THR A 480 -11.23 -3.84 6.24
N ARG A 481 -10.04 -3.99 6.84
CA ARG A 481 -9.23 -2.91 7.43
C ARG A 481 -7.74 -3.02 7.13
N GLY A 482 -7.38 -3.80 6.10
CA GLY A 482 -5.99 -4.11 5.79
C GLY A 482 -5.34 -5.11 6.76
N GLN A 483 -6.11 -5.76 7.64
CA GLN A 483 -5.61 -6.84 8.47
C GLN A 483 -5.16 -8.02 7.59
N ALA A 484 -3.99 -8.58 7.90
CA ALA A 484 -3.47 -9.73 7.19
C ALA A 484 -4.34 -10.98 7.44
N PHE A 485 -4.48 -11.85 6.45
CA PHE A 485 -5.35 -13.02 6.58
C PHE A 485 -4.95 -13.96 7.73
N TYR A 486 -3.65 -14.15 7.94
CA TYR A 486 -3.17 -15.01 9.02
C TYR A 486 -3.44 -14.44 10.41
N SER A 487 -3.58 -13.12 10.57
CA SER A 487 -3.77 -12.50 11.88
C SER A 487 -5.16 -12.77 12.46
N VAL A 488 -6.15 -13.05 11.61
CA VAL A 488 -7.53 -13.37 12.02
C VAL A 488 -7.70 -14.84 12.39
N ILE A 489 -6.77 -15.70 11.98
CA ILE A 489 -6.75 -17.09 12.43
C ILE A 489 -6.21 -17.13 13.86
N PRO A 490 -6.93 -17.72 14.83
CA PRO A 490 -6.45 -17.92 16.20
C PRO A 490 -5.07 -18.61 16.25
N PRO A 491 -4.16 -18.23 17.18
CA PRO A 491 -2.81 -18.78 17.25
C PRO A 491 -2.74 -20.31 17.34
N GLY A 492 -3.61 -20.94 18.13
CA GLY A 492 -3.66 -22.41 18.23
C GLY A 492 -3.97 -23.10 16.90
N GLU A 493 -4.78 -22.45 16.07
CA GLU A 493 -5.16 -22.99 14.77
C GLU A 493 -4.11 -22.71 13.70
N ARG A 494 -3.27 -21.68 13.86
CA ARG A 494 -2.10 -21.44 12.99
C ARG A 494 -1.08 -22.57 13.09
N MET A 495 -1.07 -23.30 14.20
CA MET A 495 -0.17 -24.45 14.39
C MET A 495 -0.63 -25.69 13.58
N ALA A 496 -1.91 -25.78 13.25
CA ALA A 496 -2.50 -26.91 12.52
C ALA A 496 -2.25 -26.79 11.01
N GLN A 497 -1.06 -27.24 10.57
CA GLN A 497 -0.58 -27.11 9.19
C GLN A 497 -1.60 -27.52 8.11
N ARG A 498 -2.29 -28.66 8.30
CA ARG A 498 -3.27 -29.18 7.34
C ARG A 498 -4.47 -28.24 7.12
N SER A 499 -4.89 -27.54 8.16
CA SER A 499 -6.07 -26.66 8.10
C SER A 499 -5.73 -25.22 7.73
N LEU A 500 -4.53 -24.75 8.08
CA LEU A 500 -4.10 -23.36 7.87
C LEU A 500 -4.17 -22.97 6.39
N ALA A 501 -3.61 -23.80 5.50
CA ALA A 501 -3.60 -23.54 4.07
C ALA A 501 -5.02 -23.40 3.50
N SER A 502 -5.91 -24.33 3.84
CA SER A 502 -7.30 -24.32 3.39
C SER A 502 -8.04 -23.08 3.88
N ARG A 503 -7.85 -22.70 5.15
CA ARG A 503 -8.50 -21.52 5.73
C ARG A 503 -7.99 -20.21 5.15
N LEU A 504 -6.69 -20.07 4.95
CA LEU A 504 -6.11 -18.91 4.27
C LEU A 504 -6.67 -18.77 2.85
N ARG A 505 -6.80 -19.90 2.13
CA ARG A 505 -7.43 -19.95 0.81
C ARG A 505 -8.88 -19.48 0.86
N SER A 506 -9.69 -20.06 1.76
CA SER A 506 -11.11 -19.70 1.92
C SER A 506 -11.31 -18.24 2.31
N LEU A 507 -10.47 -17.68 3.20
CA LEU A 507 -10.51 -16.27 3.57
C LEU A 507 -10.24 -15.35 2.36
N ARG A 508 -9.28 -15.71 1.50
CA ARG A 508 -8.94 -14.96 0.28
C ARG A 508 -10.06 -15.02 -0.76
N ILE A 509 -10.58 -16.22 -1.03
CA ILE A 509 -11.72 -16.42 -1.95
C ILE A 509 -12.93 -15.63 -1.46
N THR A 510 -13.29 -15.78 -0.18
CA THR A 510 -14.43 -15.06 0.43
C THR A 510 -14.25 -13.56 0.33
N ARG A 511 -13.03 -13.05 0.58
CA ARG A 511 -12.73 -11.62 0.46
C ARG A 511 -12.89 -11.11 -0.96
N MET A 512 -12.36 -11.83 -1.95
CA MET A 512 -12.50 -11.44 -3.36
C MET A 512 -13.97 -11.50 -3.81
N ARG A 513 -14.72 -12.55 -3.43
CA ARG A 513 -16.15 -12.67 -3.71
C ARG A 513 -16.96 -11.52 -3.13
N THR A 514 -16.71 -11.16 -1.87
CA THR A 514 -17.38 -10.03 -1.20
C THR A 514 -17.09 -8.73 -1.94
N LEU A 515 -15.82 -8.47 -2.28
CA LEU A 515 -15.44 -7.27 -3.03
C LEU A 515 -16.04 -7.21 -4.43
N ALA A 516 -16.11 -8.35 -5.14
CA ALA A 516 -16.75 -8.42 -6.45
C ALA A 516 -18.25 -8.12 -6.36
N THR A 517 -18.91 -8.58 -5.29
CA THR A 517 -20.33 -8.33 -5.03
C THR A 517 -20.58 -6.86 -4.72
N GLU A 518 -19.83 -6.27 -3.80
CA GLU A 518 -19.89 -4.83 -3.49
C GLU A 518 -19.60 -3.97 -4.74
N MET A 519 -18.62 -4.37 -5.55
CA MET A 519 -18.31 -3.68 -6.81
C MET A 519 -19.43 -3.81 -7.84
N ALA A 520 -20.02 -5.00 -8.00
CA ALA A 520 -21.16 -5.22 -8.90
C ALA A 520 -22.38 -4.39 -8.49
N GLN A 521 -22.70 -4.33 -7.19
CA GLN A 521 -23.76 -3.48 -6.66
C GLN A 521 -23.52 -2.00 -6.99
N LEU A 522 -22.31 -1.48 -6.73
CA LEU A 522 -21.97 -0.09 -7.06
C LEU A 522 -22.01 0.18 -8.58
N LEU A 523 -21.62 -0.78 -9.42
CA LEU A 523 -21.75 -0.65 -10.88
C LEU A 523 -23.20 -0.71 -11.36
N ALA A 524 -24.08 -1.41 -10.63
CA ALA A 524 -25.53 -1.39 -10.83
C ALA A 524 -26.21 -0.11 -10.32
N GLY A 525 -25.46 0.81 -9.69
CA GLY A 525 -25.97 2.09 -9.20
C GLY A 525 -26.27 2.13 -7.71
N ALA A 526 -25.95 1.08 -6.96
CA ALA A 526 -26.08 1.06 -5.49
C ALA A 526 -25.44 2.30 -4.88
N ARG A 527 -26.15 2.96 -3.94
CA ARG A 527 -25.64 4.15 -3.23
C ARG A 527 -25.20 5.29 -4.17
N GLY A 528 -25.81 5.40 -5.35
CA GLY A 528 -25.43 6.36 -6.39
C GLY A 528 -24.30 5.88 -7.31
N GLY A 529 -23.75 4.68 -7.07
CA GLY A 529 -22.67 4.05 -7.80
C GLY A 529 -21.30 4.69 -7.59
N PHE A 530 -20.34 4.36 -8.47
CA PHE A 530 -19.01 4.96 -8.41
C PHE A 530 -19.00 6.39 -8.96
N ILE A 531 -18.68 7.36 -8.10
CA ILE A 531 -18.45 8.74 -8.51
C ILE A 531 -17.00 8.87 -9.01
N GLY A 532 -16.81 9.52 -10.15
CA GLY A 532 -15.52 9.72 -10.81
C GLY A 532 -15.03 8.53 -11.63
N LEU A 533 -15.78 7.42 -11.68
CA LEU A 533 -15.45 6.27 -12.53
C LEU A 533 -15.53 6.64 -14.01
N ARG A 534 -14.55 6.20 -14.79
CA ARG A 534 -14.50 6.41 -16.24
C ARG A 534 -14.42 5.09 -16.98
N PHE A 535 -14.90 5.09 -18.22
CA PHE A 535 -14.78 3.96 -19.15
C PHE A 535 -14.02 4.32 -20.42
N ASP A 536 -13.58 5.57 -20.54
CA ASP A 536 -12.74 6.07 -21.61
C ASP A 536 -11.82 7.18 -21.08
N ALA A 537 -10.75 7.49 -21.82
CA ALA A 537 -9.75 8.47 -21.38
C ALA A 537 -10.25 9.92 -21.41
N HIS A 538 -11.22 10.23 -22.26
CA HIS A 538 -11.74 11.58 -22.49
C HIS A 538 -12.90 11.94 -21.55
N SER A 539 -13.54 10.94 -20.95
CA SER A 539 -14.60 11.09 -19.97
C SER A 539 -14.05 11.80 -18.74
N ARG A 540 -14.81 12.79 -18.25
CA ARG A 540 -14.44 13.47 -17.02
C ARG A 540 -14.59 12.52 -15.84
N GLY A 541 -15.55 11.61 -15.92
CA GLY A 541 -15.90 10.58 -14.96
C GLY A 541 -17.33 10.75 -14.45
N ARG A 542 -17.95 9.64 -14.07
CA ARG A 542 -19.36 9.57 -13.70
C ARG A 542 -19.70 10.48 -12.52
N GLY A 543 -20.75 11.30 -12.66
CA GLY A 543 -21.20 12.27 -11.66
C GLY A 543 -20.45 13.59 -11.64
N ILE A 544 -19.43 13.76 -12.48
CA ILE A 544 -18.70 15.02 -12.61
C ILE A 544 -19.48 15.91 -13.58
N ASP A 545 -19.89 17.10 -13.13
CA ASP A 545 -20.79 18.00 -13.88
C ASP A 545 -22.10 17.32 -14.35
N GLY A 546 -22.54 16.26 -13.65
CA GLY A 546 -23.72 15.47 -14.01
C GLY A 546 -23.50 14.39 -15.09
N GLU A 547 -22.27 14.21 -15.58
CA GLU A 547 -21.95 13.23 -16.64
C GLU A 547 -22.32 11.79 -16.22
N GLY A 548 -23.14 11.09 -17.01
CA GLY A 548 -23.42 9.66 -16.84
C GLY A 548 -24.20 9.28 -15.57
N LEU A 549 -24.86 10.23 -14.91
CA LEU A 549 -25.84 9.95 -13.84
C LEU A 549 -27.25 9.73 -14.37
N ASP A 550 -27.54 10.27 -15.55
CA ASP A 550 -28.85 10.19 -16.22
C ASP A 550 -29.16 8.79 -16.75
N LYS A 551 -28.12 7.98 -17.04
CA LYS A 551 -28.26 6.65 -17.61
C LYS A 551 -27.57 5.59 -16.76
N PRO A 552 -28.13 4.38 -16.67
CA PRO A 552 -27.44 3.26 -16.05
C PRO A 552 -26.16 2.92 -16.85
N ILE A 553 -25.16 2.40 -16.15
CA ILE A 553 -23.91 1.95 -16.79
C ILE A 553 -24.26 0.79 -17.74
N PRO A 554 -23.84 0.85 -19.02
CA PRO A 554 -24.05 -0.23 -19.98
C PRO A 554 -23.59 -1.59 -19.44
N TRP A 555 -24.31 -2.67 -19.78
CA TRP A 555 -24.02 -4.01 -19.25
C TRP A 555 -22.56 -4.43 -19.47
N GLU A 556 -22.02 -4.19 -20.65
CA GLU A 556 -20.65 -4.52 -21.05
C GLU A 556 -19.58 -3.86 -20.16
N GLN A 557 -19.90 -2.69 -19.59
CA GLN A 557 -19.01 -1.92 -18.73
C GLN A 557 -19.16 -2.28 -17.24
N ARG A 558 -20.33 -2.80 -16.81
CA ARG A 558 -20.60 -3.20 -15.42
C ARG A 558 -20.39 -4.68 -15.12
N VAL A 559 -20.41 -5.55 -16.13
CA VAL A 559 -20.23 -6.99 -15.95
C VAL A 559 -18.83 -7.32 -15.43
N ILE A 560 -18.75 -8.27 -14.52
CA ILE A 560 -17.49 -8.79 -13.97
C ILE A 560 -17.32 -10.23 -14.42
N GLY A 561 -16.24 -10.51 -15.14
CA GLY A 561 -15.87 -11.88 -15.52
C GLY A 561 -15.26 -12.61 -14.33
N VAL A 562 -15.76 -13.80 -14.01
CA VAL A 562 -15.29 -14.61 -12.87
C VAL A 562 -14.81 -15.97 -13.38
N GLY A 563 -13.49 -16.11 -13.53
CA GLY A 563 -12.85 -17.36 -13.88
C GLY A 563 -12.44 -18.14 -12.63
N ILE A 564 -12.86 -19.40 -12.51
CA ILE A 564 -12.54 -20.28 -11.37
C ILE A 564 -11.68 -21.45 -11.85
N GLY A 565 -10.56 -21.72 -11.17
CA GLY A 565 -9.71 -22.86 -11.52
C GLY A 565 -10.44 -24.20 -11.36
N SER A 566 -10.60 -24.95 -12.44
CA SER A 566 -11.29 -26.25 -12.48
C SER A 566 -10.61 -27.32 -11.64
N TRP A 567 -9.31 -27.15 -11.37
CA TRP A 567 -8.51 -27.99 -10.49
C TRP A 567 -8.88 -27.82 -9.01
N TYR A 568 -9.59 -26.75 -8.64
CA TYR A 568 -10.03 -26.52 -7.28
C TYR A 568 -11.24 -27.39 -6.96
N HIS A 569 -11.14 -28.22 -5.91
CA HIS A 569 -12.19 -29.17 -5.53
C HIS A 569 -13.57 -28.56 -5.26
N LEU A 570 -13.67 -27.29 -4.84
CA LEU A 570 -14.95 -26.60 -4.65
C LEU A 570 -15.28 -25.65 -5.81
N ALA A 571 -14.72 -25.89 -7.01
CA ALA A 571 -14.96 -25.02 -8.17
C ALA A 571 -16.45 -24.93 -8.52
N ASP A 572 -17.18 -26.05 -8.47
CA ASP A 572 -18.62 -26.09 -8.76
C ASP A 572 -19.44 -25.30 -7.74
N GLU A 573 -19.19 -25.53 -6.45
CA GLU A 573 -19.83 -24.77 -5.37
C GLU A 573 -19.55 -23.26 -5.48
N LEU A 574 -18.32 -22.88 -5.86
CA LEU A 574 -18.00 -21.48 -6.10
C LEU A 574 -18.77 -20.91 -7.29
N VAL A 575 -18.85 -21.63 -8.40
CA VAL A 575 -19.62 -21.23 -9.59
C VAL A 575 -21.08 -20.98 -9.23
N GLU A 576 -21.70 -21.91 -8.51
CA GLU A 576 -23.08 -21.78 -8.04
C GLU A 576 -23.23 -20.61 -7.05
N SER A 577 -22.28 -20.45 -6.13
CA SER A 577 -22.33 -19.34 -5.16
C SER A 577 -22.29 -17.97 -5.83
N PHE A 578 -21.49 -17.78 -6.88
CA PHE A 578 -21.48 -16.52 -7.62
C PHE A 578 -22.78 -16.28 -8.39
N LYS A 579 -23.39 -17.33 -8.95
CA LYS A 579 -24.69 -17.24 -9.63
C LYS A 579 -25.80 -16.83 -8.66
N LEU A 580 -25.86 -17.50 -7.50
CA LEU A 580 -26.86 -17.22 -6.46
C LEU A 580 -26.72 -15.79 -5.91
N ILE A 581 -25.49 -15.35 -5.63
CA ILE A 581 -25.23 -13.98 -5.17
C ILE A 581 -25.58 -12.94 -6.26
N ALA A 582 -25.30 -13.24 -7.54
CA ALA A 582 -25.70 -12.38 -8.65
C ALA A 582 -27.21 -12.13 -8.67
N GLU A 583 -28.00 -13.19 -8.49
CA GLU A 583 -29.45 -13.12 -8.49
C GLU A 583 -29.97 -12.37 -7.26
N GLN A 584 -29.60 -12.84 -6.06
CA GLN A 584 -30.16 -12.37 -4.79
C GLN A 584 -29.66 -10.99 -4.35
N GLU A 585 -28.36 -10.72 -4.47
CA GLU A 585 -27.76 -9.51 -3.86
C GLU A 585 -27.61 -8.35 -4.84
N VAL A 586 -27.73 -8.59 -6.15
CA VAL A 586 -27.49 -7.57 -7.18
C VAL A 586 -28.71 -7.40 -8.08
N SER A 587 -29.20 -8.46 -8.72
CA SER A 587 -30.30 -8.35 -9.68
C SER A 587 -31.64 -8.06 -9.02
N GLU A 588 -31.97 -8.71 -7.89
CA GLU A 588 -33.22 -8.45 -7.16
C GLU A 588 -33.26 -7.06 -6.49
N VAL A 589 -32.09 -6.54 -6.10
CA VAL A 589 -32.00 -5.27 -5.35
C VAL A 589 -32.05 -4.05 -6.28
N TYR A 590 -31.58 -4.20 -7.52
CA TYR A 590 -31.47 -3.10 -8.46
C TYR A 590 -32.21 -3.46 -9.74
N GLU A 591 -33.31 -2.75 -10.03
CA GLU A 591 -34.03 -2.86 -11.30
C GLU A 591 -33.13 -2.38 -12.44
N ILE A 592 -32.43 -3.33 -13.03
CA ILE A 592 -31.57 -3.09 -14.17
C ILE A 592 -32.46 -3.07 -15.41
N GLU A 593 -32.85 -1.87 -15.84
CA GLU A 593 -33.50 -1.69 -17.15
C GLU A 593 -32.56 -2.18 -18.27
N GLY A 594 -32.94 -3.25 -18.97
CA GLY A 594 -32.17 -3.80 -20.10
C GLY A 594 -32.24 -5.31 -20.27
N GLU A 595 -31.30 -5.85 -21.05
CA GLU A 595 -31.17 -7.29 -21.28
C GLU A 595 -31.01 -8.04 -19.95
N ASN A 596 -31.71 -9.19 -19.82
CA ASN A 596 -31.75 -10.05 -18.64
C ASN A 596 -30.42 -10.81 -18.42
N ARG A 597 -29.31 -10.07 -18.37
CA ARG A 597 -27.94 -10.58 -18.20
C ARG A 597 -27.46 -10.23 -16.80
N GLY A 598 -27.04 -11.25 -16.06
CA GLY A 598 -26.53 -11.08 -14.70
C GLY A 598 -25.25 -10.22 -14.63
N PRO A 599 -24.88 -9.76 -13.43
CA PRO A 599 -23.68 -8.94 -13.21
C PRO A 599 -22.37 -9.73 -13.32
N PHE A 600 -22.43 -11.07 -13.23
CA PHE A 600 -21.27 -11.95 -13.30
C PHE A 600 -21.30 -12.84 -14.53
N LEU A 601 -20.17 -12.90 -15.24
CA LEU A 601 -19.91 -13.89 -16.30
C LEU A 601 -18.99 -14.96 -15.72
N VAL A 602 -19.58 -16.04 -15.19
CA VAL A 602 -18.86 -17.08 -14.43
C VAL A 602 -18.43 -18.23 -15.36
N TYR A 603 -17.17 -18.63 -15.32
CA TYR A 603 -16.61 -19.73 -16.13
C TYR A 603 -15.49 -20.49 -15.39
N LYS A 604 -15.20 -21.71 -15.85
CA LYS A 604 -14.08 -22.51 -15.34
C LYS A 604 -12.83 -22.33 -16.21
N MET A 605 -11.65 -22.35 -15.59
CA MET A 605 -10.34 -22.26 -16.25
C MET A 605 -9.48 -23.45 -15.88
N ASP A 606 -8.56 -23.85 -16.75
CA ASP A 606 -7.58 -24.89 -16.48
C ASP A 606 -6.43 -24.37 -15.59
N GLU A 607 -5.40 -25.19 -15.38
CA GLU A 607 -4.22 -24.81 -14.60
C GLU A 607 -3.33 -23.77 -15.29
N HIS A 608 -3.54 -23.50 -16.59
CA HIS A 608 -2.83 -22.50 -17.39
C HIS A 608 -3.61 -21.18 -17.53
N GLY A 609 -4.84 -21.12 -17.01
CA GLY A 609 -5.72 -19.96 -17.10
C GLY A 609 -6.52 -19.87 -18.40
N VAL A 610 -6.61 -20.97 -19.15
CA VAL A 610 -7.43 -21.09 -20.35
C VAL A 610 -8.83 -21.58 -19.96
N PRO A 611 -9.92 -20.99 -20.47
CA PRO A 611 -11.27 -21.49 -20.22
C PRO A 611 -11.46 -22.97 -20.66
N VAL A 612 -12.10 -23.80 -19.84
CA VAL A 612 -12.22 -25.28 -20.05
C VAL A 612 -13.40 -25.70 -20.95
N ALA A 613 -14.27 -24.76 -21.33
CA ALA A 613 -15.45 -25.01 -22.16
C ALA A 613 -15.54 -23.99 -23.30
N ASP A 614 -16.67 -23.96 -24.04
CA ASP A 614 -16.98 -22.90 -25.00
C ASP A 614 -16.61 -21.54 -24.40
N SER A 615 -15.62 -20.90 -25.02
CA SER A 615 -15.03 -19.67 -24.48
C SER A 615 -16.17 -18.69 -24.25
N PRO A 616 -16.38 -18.22 -23.01
CA PRO A 616 -17.49 -17.32 -22.74
C PRO A 616 -17.31 -16.12 -23.67
N GLN A 617 -18.37 -15.76 -24.39
CA GLN A 617 -18.33 -14.59 -25.25
C GLN A 617 -18.21 -13.38 -24.34
N PHE A 618 -16.99 -12.89 -24.20
CA PHE A 618 -16.73 -11.72 -23.42
C PHE A 618 -17.37 -10.51 -24.11
N PRO A 619 -18.05 -9.63 -23.35
CA PRO A 619 -18.69 -8.45 -23.93
C PRO A 619 -17.68 -7.41 -24.40
N TRP A 620 -16.44 -7.53 -23.94
CA TRP A 620 -15.40 -6.59 -24.30
C TRP A 620 -14.92 -6.88 -25.72
N PRO A 621 -14.66 -5.82 -26.53
CA PRO A 621 -14.10 -6.01 -27.85
C PRO A 621 -12.80 -6.81 -27.74
N ALA A 622 -12.54 -7.67 -28.73
CA ALA A 622 -11.26 -8.33 -28.85
C ALA A 622 -10.19 -7.24 -28.84
N MET A 623 -9.36 -7.22 -27.81
CA MET A 623 -8.37 -6.17 -27.67
C MET A 623 -7.37 -6.31 -28.80
N ASP A 624 -7.22 -5.25 -29.57
CA ASP A 624 -6.23 -5.21 -30.62
C ASP A 624 -4.84 -5.42 -30.04
N LYS A 625 -3.94 -5.93 -30.89
CA LYS A 625 -2.54 -6.04 -30.53
C LYS A 625 -2.06 -4.65 -30.11
N MET A 626 -1.43 -4.58 -28.94
CA MET A 626 -0.76 -3.40 -28.37
C MET A 626 -0.42 -2.31 -29.40
N ASP A 627 -0.97 -1.11 -29.24
CA ASP A 627 -0.81 0.04 -30.15
C ASP A 627 0.66 0.27 -30.55
N ASP A 628 0.89 0.53 -31.84
CA ASP A 628 2.21 0.77 -32.42
C ASP A 628 2.91 1.97 -31.77
N ASN A 629 2.18 2.99 -31.31
CA ASN A 629 2.76 4.11 -30.56
C ASN A 629 3.39 3.65 -29.24
N VAL A 630 2.75 2.70 -28.56
CA VAL A 630 3.26 2.13 -27.31
C VAL A 630 4.47 1.25 -27.57
N ARG A 631 4.43 0.44 -28.63
CA ARG A 631 5.58 -0.37 -29.03
C ARG A 631 6.76 0.51 -29.41
N ALA A 632 6.53 1.57 -30.18
CA ALA A 632 7.53 2.57 -30.50
C ALA A 632 8.08 3.24 -29.23
N GLY A 633 7.22 3.56 -28.26
CA GLY A 633 7.64 4.06 -26.96
C GLY A 633 8.50 3.09 -26.15
N LEU A 634 8.19 1.78 -26.16
CA LEU A 634 9.01 0.76 -25.51
C LEU A 634 10.36 0.56 -26.18
N ASP A 635 10.38 0.55 -27.52
CA ASP A 635 11.61 0.54 -28.30
C ASP A 635 12.43 1.79 -27.96
N ALA A 636 11.81 2.99 -27.94
CA ALA A 636 12.48 4.23 -27.56
C ALA A 636 13.05 4.22 -26.14
N ILE A 637 12.29 3.77 -25.13
CA ILE A 637 12.79 3.63 -23.75
C ILE A 637 14.02 2.72 -23.69
N ARG A 638 14.01 1.62 -24.46
CA ARG A 638 15.13 0.68 -24.50
C ARG A 638 16.37 1.31 -25.11
N ILE A 639 16.21 1.99 -26.23
CA ILE A 639 17.29 2.74 -26.91
C ILE A 639 17.85 3.79 -25.96
N ALA A 640 16.99 4.61 -25.36
CA ALA A 640 17.37 5.66 -24.42
C ALA A 640 18.13 5.09 -23.21
N LYS A 641 17.63 4.00 -22.58
CA LYS A 641 18.33 3.33 -21.48
C LYS A 641 19.70 2.77 -21.90
N LYS A 642 19.82 2.28 -23.14
CA LYS A 642 21.12 1.82 -23.68
C LYS A 642 22.10 2.98 -23.80
N MET A 643 21.66 4.13 -24.32
CA MET A 643 22.49 5.34 -24.37
C MET A 643 22.84 5.88 -22.98
N GLU A 644 21.88 5.92 -22.04
CA GLU A 644 22.10 6.34 -20.65
C GLU A 644 23.18 5.49 -19.99
N ARG A 645 23.10 4.17 -20.13
CA ARG A 645 24.12 3.26 -19.60
C ARG A 645 25.51 3.55 -20.17
N LEU A 646 25.62 3.91 -21.45
CA LEU A 646 26.91 4.26 -22.05
C LEU A 646 27.45 5.59 -21.53
N LEU A 647 26.57 6.54 -21.22
CA LEU A 647 26.94 7.81 -20.59
C LEU A 647 27.37 7.63 -19.13
N ASP A 648 26.77 6.67 -18.41
CA ASP A 648 27.09 6.35 -17.01
C ASP A 648 28.41 5.57 -16.84
N LEU A 649 28.94 4.97 -17.91
CA LEU A 649 30.26 4.34 -17.89
C LEU A 649 31.35 5.42 -17.70
N HIS A 650 31.85 5.53 -16.47
CA HIS A 650 32.95 6.44 -16.10
C HIS A 650 34.24 6.03 -16.83
N GLU A 651 34.99 7.03 -17.33
CA GLU A 651 36.26 6.81 -18.03
C GLU A 651 37.30 6.14 -17.12
N ASP A 652 37.29 6.52 -15.84
CA ASP A 652 38.24 6.06 -14.83
C ASP A 652 38.14 4.56 -14.52
N ARG A 653 36.98 3.93 -14.80
CA ARG A 653 36.77 2.50 -14.48
C ARG A 653 37.34 1.57 -15.54
N ILE A 654 37.54 2.05 -16.76
CA ILE A 654 37.83 1.19 -17.92
C ILE A 654 39.18 1.54 -18.57
N GLY A 655 39.76 2.71 -18.27
CA GLY A 655 40.96 3.19 -18.98
C GLY A 655 40.71 3.42 -20.47
N LYS A 656 39.43 3.60 -20.84
CA LYS A 656 38.97 3.79 -22.21
C LYS A 656 38.14 5.06 -22.30
N VAL A 657 38.40 5.83 -23.35
CA VAL A 657 37.70 7.07 -23.72
C VAL A 657 36.53 6.74 -24.64
N LEU A 658 35.38 7.36 -24.40
CA LEU A 658 34.22 7.24 -25.28
C LEU A 658 34.53 7.90 -26.63
N SER A 659 34.39 7.16 -27.72
CA SER A 659 34.49 7.64 -29.10
C SER A 659 33.17 7.41 -29.84
N VAL A 660 32.72 8.44 -30.57
CA VAL A 660 31.52 8.38 -31.41
C VAL A 660 31.89 8.83 -32.82
N THR A 661 31.69 7.95 -33.80
CA THR A 661 31.97 8.21 -35.23
C THR A 661 30.68 8.23 -36.04
N VAL A 662 30.54 9.16 -36.99
CA VAL A 662 29.40 9.18 -37.93
C VAL A 662 29.66 8.21 -39.09
N SER A 663 28.75 7.26 -39.33
CA SER A 663 29.00 6.10 -40.21
C SER A 663 28.99 6.43 -41.72
N ASN A 664 28.25 7.46 -42.14
CA ASN A 664 28.26 8.01 -43.50
C ASN A 664 28.13 9.52 -43.38
N ASN A 665 29.19 10.27 -43.69
CA ASN A 665 29.12 11.74 -43.72
C ASN A 665 28.75 12.23 -45.13
N ASP A 666 27.67 11.68 -45.71
CA ASP A 666 27.24 12.01 -47.07
C ASP A 666 26.81 13.50 -47.17
N ASP A 667 26.43 14.10 -46.05
CA ASP A 667 25.95 15.49 -45.97
C ASP A 667 27.05 16.52 -45.67
N GLY A 668 28.30 16.11 -45.42
CA GLY A 668 29.41 17.00 -45.08
C GLY A 668 29.22 17.81 -43.79
N ARG A 669 28.30 17.40 -42.91
CA ARG A 669 28.06 18.09 -41.63
C ARG A 669 29.20 17.78 -40.67
N GLU A 670 29.59 18.78 -39.88
CA GLU A 670 30.56 18.56 -38.80
C GLU A 670 29.98 17.60 -37.74
N PRO A 671 30.80 16.75 -37.11
CA PRO A 671 30.35 15.77 -36.11
C PRO A 671 29.57 16.37 -34.94
N HIS A 672 29.91 17.60 -34.55
CA HIS A 672 29.22 18.36 -33.49
C HIS A 672 27.74 18.63 -33.79
N HIS A 673 27.35 18.63 -35.07
CA HIS A 673 25.98 18.81 -35.52
C HIS A 673 25.30 17.50 -35.93
N ALA A 674 26.06 16.56 -36.50
CA ALA A 674 25.52 15.28 -36.94
C ALA A 674 25.21 14.32 -35.76
N ILE A 675 26.09 14.24 -34.74
CA ILE A 675 25.90 13.31 -33.63
C ILE A 675 24.64 13.63 -32.80
N PRO A 676 24.31 14.91 -32.48
CA PRO A 676 23.07 15.24 -31.78
C PRO A 676 21.77 14.91 -32.53
N ASP A 677 21.80 14.67 -33.85
CA ASP A 677 20.63 14.29 -34.63
C ASP A 677 20.45 12.77 -34.61
N HIS A 678 19.43 12.28 -33.90
CA HIS A 678 19.18 10.84 -33.71
C HIS A 678 18.88 10.08 -35.00
N ASN A 679 18.60 10.78 -36.11
CA ASN A 679 18.46 10.16 -37.43
C ASN A 679 19.81 9.84 -38.08
N SER A 680 20.89 10.53 -37.70
CA SER A 680 22.22 10.28 -38.23
C SER A 680 22.76 8.95 -37.71
N ALA A 681 23.34 8.14 -38.60
CA ALA A 681 23.91 6.86 -38.21
C ALA A 681 25.24 7.05 -37.49
N ILE A 682 25.36 6.53 -36.26
CA ILE A 682 26.56 6.66 -35.44
C ILE A 682 27.11 5.29 -35.03
N THR A 683 28.42 5.22 -34.88
CA THR A 683 29.13 4.09 -34.29
C THR A 683 29.73 4.52 -32.96
N ILE A 684 29.35 3.83 -31.88
CA ILE A 684 29.85 4.10 -30.52
C ILE A 684 30.90 3.05 -30.15
N ARG A 685 32.08 3.49 -29.69
CA ARG A 685 33.21 2.64 -29.28
C ARG A 685 33.86 3.18 -28.01
N PHE A 686 34.50 2.31 -27.24
CA PHE A 686 35.40 2.69 -26.15
C PHE A 686 36.82 2.40 -26.59
N VAL A 687 37.68 3.42 -26.61
CA VAL A 687 39.03 3.37 -27.18
C VAL A 687 40.06 3.62 -26.08
N GLU A 688 41.14 2.86 -26.02
CA GLU A 688 42.23 3.06 -25.04
C GLU A 688 42.93 4.41 -25.26
N ASP A 689 43.23 5.12 -24.17
CA ASP A 689 43.71 6.52 -24.22
C ASP A 689 45.15 6.65 -24.77
N GLU A 690 46.01 5.64 -24.58
CA GLU A 690 47.46 5.79 -24.74
C GLU A 690 48.03 5.71 -26.17
N LYS A 691 47.23 5.40 -27.21
CA LYS A 691 47.80 4.93 -28.50
C LYS A 691 47.22 5.48 -29.80
N TRP A 692 46.54 6.63 -29.81
CA TRP A 692 45.75 6.99 -30.99
C TRP A 692 46.21 8.20 -31.82
N PRO A 693 46.17 8.08 -33.17
CA PRO A 693 46.32 9.21 -34.08
C PRO A 693 45.19 10.23 -33.87
N GLU A 694 45.46 11.46 -34.32
CA GLU A 694 44.51 12.57 -34.30
C GLU A 694 43.13 12.12 -34.78
N PRO A 695 42.03 12.57 -34.12
CA PRO A 695 40.68 12.15 -34.46
C PRO A 695 40.43 12.35 -35.95
N LYS A 696 39.95 11.32 -36.64
CA LYS A 696 39.51 11.46 -38.02
C LYS A 696 38.36 12.48 -38.02
N GLY A 697 38.27 13.33 -39.04
CA GLY A 697 37.32 14.47 -39.05
C GLY A 697 35.83 14.15 -38.82
N ASN A 698 35.44 12.86 -38.79
CA ASN A 698 34.08 12.39 -38.51
C ASN A 698 33.90 11.81 -37.08
N GLU A 699 34.86 12.00 -36.17
CA GLU A 699 34.93 11.37 -34.85
C GLU A 699 34.95 12.42 -33.72
N LEU A 700 34.13 12.24 -32.69
CA LEU A 700 34.25 12.95 -31.41
C LEU A 700 34.75 12.00 -30.32
N ARG A 701 35.56 12.52 -29.39
CA ARG A 701 36.10 11.76 -28.26
C ARG A 701 35.85 12.44 -26.91
N GLY A 702 35.88 11.63 -25.84
CA GLY A 702 35.87 12.07 -24.44
C GLY A 702 34.67 12.94 -24.08
N THR A 703 34.93 14.08 -23.45
CA THR A 703 33.91 15.03 -23.00
C THR A 703 33.05 15.57 -24.16
N TRP A 704 33.63 15.77 -25.34
CA TRP A 704 32.89 16.22 -26.53
C TRP A 704 31.94 15.14 -27.05
N ALA A 705 32.38 13.89 -27.09
CA ALA A 705 31.54 12.75 -27.46
C ALA A 705 30.36 12.58 -26.48
N ARG A 706 30.63 12.64 -25.17
CA ARG A 706 29.60 12.58 -24.13
C ARG A 706 28.61 13.74 -24.24
N GLY A 707 29.10 14.96 -24.46
CA GLY A 707 28.26 16.14 -24.64
C GLY A 707 27.32 16.01 -25.85
N ALA A 708 27.86 15.56 -26.99
CA ALA A 708 27.08 15.33 -28.20
C ALA A 708 26.06 14.18 -28.03
N LEU A 709 26.45 13.08 -27.40
CA LEU A 709 25.58 11.93 -27.12
C LEU A 709 24.48 12.28 -26.11
N LYS A 710 24.78 13.10 -25.09
CA LYS A 710 23.79 13.63 -24.16
C LYS A 710 22.76 14.50 -24.88
N LYS A 711 23.22 15.39 -25.77
CA LYS A 711 22.33 16.23 -26.59
C LYS A 711 21.47 15.37 -27.54
N ARG A 712 22.05 14.33 -28.15
CA ARG A 712 21.32 13.34 -28.95
C ARG A 712 20.22 12.66 -28.14
N LEU A 713 20.53 12.21 -26.93
CA LEU A 713 19.58 11.58 -26.01
C LEU A 713 18.46 12.55 -25.61
N ASP A 714 18.78 13.81 -25.31
CA ASP A 714 17.77 14.83 -24.98
C ASP A 714 16.84 15.13 -26.18
N ASN A 715 17.38 15.22 -27.40
CA ASN A 715 16.61 15.36 -28.63
C ASN A 715 15.72 14.14 -28.88
N PHE A 716 16.25 12.93 -28.68
CA PHE A 716 15.53 11.67 -28.81
C PHE A 716 14.36 11.57 -27.82
N TYR A 717 14.57 11.99 -26.56
CA TYR A 717 13.49 12.11 -25.58
C TYR A 717 12.45 13.16 -25.99
N GLY A 718 12.86 14.26 -26.61
CA GLY A 718 11.96 15.30 -27.11
C GLY A 718 11.04 14.79 -28.23
N GLU A 719 11.60 14.11 -29.23
CA GLU A 719 10.83 13.58 -30.37
C GLU A 719 9.88 12.46 -29.94
N HIS A 720 10.31 11.59 -29.03
CA HIS A 720 9.51 10.45 -28.58
C HIS A 720 8.85 10.67 -27.23
N ALA A 721 8.71 11.92 -26.77
CA ALA A 721 8.20 12.23 -25.42
C ALA A 721 6.83 11.59 -25.15
N ASP A 722 5.90 11.74 -26.09
CA ASP A 722 4.52 11.25 -25.96
C ASP A 722 4.48 9.71 -26.00
N ASN A 723 5.19 9.09 -26.93
CA ASN A 723 5.28 7.62 -27.04
C ASN A 723 5.93 7.00 -25.79
N ILE A 724 7.00 7.61 -25.27
CA ILE A 724 7.67 7.18 -24.04
C ILE A 724 6.74 7.37 -22.83
N ALA A 725 6.05 8.51 -22.73
CA ALA A 725 5.11 8.78 -21.66
C ALA A 725 3.95 7.77 -21.69
N LEU A 726 3.40 7.48 -22.86
CA LEU A 726 2.33 6.51 -23.08
C LEU A 726 2.79 5.09 -22.74
N ALA A 727 3.97 4.66 -23.21
CA ALA A 727 4.55 3.35 -22.89
C ALA A 727 4.86 3.18 -21.40
N THR A 728 5.36 4.23 -20.75
CA THR A 728 5.61 4.21 -19.31
C THR A 728 4.29 4.21 -18.52
N ALA A 729 3.28 4.96 -18.98
CA ALA A 729 1.94 4.97 -18.37
C ALA A 729 1.18 3.65 -18.61
N MET A 730 1.47 2.94 -19.71
CA MET A 730 1.02 1.58 -19.92
C MET A 730 1.59 0.68 -18.82
N HIS A 731 2.88 0.75 -18.51
CA HIS A 731 3.51 -0.02 -17.41
C HIS A 731 3.18 0.51 -16.00
N ALA A 732 1.91 0.58 -15.67
CA ALA A 732 1.45 1.04 -14.37
C ALA A 732 1.95 0.11 -13.25
N PRO A 733 2.44 0.67 -12.12
CA PRO A 733 2.94 -0.13 -11.01
C PRO A 733 1.86 -1.05 -10.45
N GLY A 734 2.24 -2.31 -10.23
CA GLY A 734 1.35 -3.37 -9.74
C GLY A 734 0.58 -4.11 -10.83
N VAL A 735 0.75 -3.74 -12.11
CA VAL A 735 0.25 -4.52 -13.26
C VAL A 735 1.41 -5.29 -13.87
N VAL A 736 1.21 -6.58 -14.05
CA VAL A 736 2.17 -7.53 -14.64
C VAL A 736 1.91 -7.59 -16.13
N TYR A 737 2.98 -7.39 -16.90
CA TYR A 737 2.96 -7.46 -18.36
C TYR A 737 3.83 -8.64 -18.80
N PRO A 738 3.43 -9.35 -19.87
CA PRO A 738 4.25 -10.41 -20.41
C PRO A 738 5.56 -9.81 -20.95
N PRO A 739 6.67 -10.58 -20.94
CA PRO A 739 7.91 -10.12 -21.53
C PRO A 739 7.70 -9.83 -23.02
N TYR A 740 8.01 -8.60 -23.42
CA TYR A 740 7.86 -8.17 -24.81
C TYR A 740 8.85 -8.92 -25.71
N SER A 741 8.33 -9.60 -26.74
CA SER A 741 9.17 -10.26 -27.76
C SER A 741 9.92 -9.19 -28.57
N ARG A 742 11.25 -9.32 -28.65
CA ARG A 742 12.20 -8.27 -29.10
C ARG A 742 12.11 -7.86 -30.58
N ASN A 743 11.14 -8.34 -31.36
CA ASN A 743 11.27 -8.44 -32.81
C ASN A 743 10.58 -7.35 -33.66
N THR A 744 10.08 -6.25 -33.09
CA THR A 744 9.26 -5.31 -33.88
C THR A 744 10.01 -4.23 -34.64
N GLY A 745 11.22 -3.84 -34.23
CA GLY A 745 12.06 -2.90 -34.99
C GLY A 745 11.36 -1.60 -35.43
N LEU A 746 10.36 -1.13 -34.67
CA LEU A 746 9.50 0.00 -35.08
C LEU A 746 10.24 1.33 -34.96
N VAL A 747 11.13 1.46 -33.98
CA VAL A 747 12.09 2.55 -33.91
C VAL A 747 13.40 2.06 -34.52
N LYS A 748 13.74 2.59 -35.69
CA LYS A 748 15.00 2.28 -36.37
C LYS A 748 16.15 2.79 -35.50
N MET A 749 16.97 1.87 -35.00
CA MET A 749 18.28 2.23 -34.47
C MET A 749 19.22 2.41 -35.65
N ASN A 750 19.57 3.66 -35.96
CA ASN A 750 20.67 3.94 -36.89
C ASN A 750 22.04 3.85 -36.18
N GLU A 751 22.11 3.17 -35.04
CA GLU A 751 23.29 3.12 -34.18
C GLU A 751 23.92 1.74 -34.22
N THR A 752 25.17 1.68 -34.62
CA THR A 752 25.98 0.46 -34.57
C THR A 752 26.85 0.50 -33.33
N TYR A 753 26.66 -0.44 -32.42
CA TYR A 753 27.47 -0.56 -31.22
C TYR A 753 28.59 -1.56 -31.51
N LEU A 754 29.82 -1.08 -31.64
CA LEU A 754 31.00 -1.96 -31.71
C LEU A 754 31.61 -2.02 -30.33
N LEU A 755 30.94 -2.76 -29.47
CA LEU A 755 31.50 -3.20 -28.21
C LEU A 755 32.18 -4.53 -28.50
N GLU A 756 33.51 -4.57 -28.53
CA GLU A 756 34.28 -5.81 -28.78
C GLU A 756 34.06 -6.89 -27.72
N ALA A 757 33.29 -6.61 -26.67
CA ALA A 757 32.83 -7.62 -25.73
C ALA A 757 31.46 -7.22 -25.17
N GLU A 758 30.37 -7.80 -25.69
CA GLU A 758 29.15 -7.96 -24.89
C GLU A 758 29.47 -8.64 -23.56
N ASP A 759 30.56 -9.42 -23.48
CA ASP A 759 31.10 -10.03 -22.26
C ASP A 759 31.56 -9.02 -21.20
N ASP A 760 32.16 -7.89 -21.56
CA ASP A 760 32.66 -6.91 -20.56
C ASP A 760 31.51 -6.07 -19.98
N LEU A 761 30.51 -5.76 -20.82
CA LEU A 761 29.25 -5.15 -20.36
C LEU A 761 28.46 -6.14 -19.49
N SER A 762 28.41 -7.42 -19.87
CA SER A 762 27.77 -8.48 -19.07
C SER A 762 28.48 -8.70 -17.73
N ARG A 763 29.82 -8.67 -17.70
CA ARG A 763 30.63 -8.81 -16.48
C ARG A 763 30.51 -7.59 -15.57
N ALA A 764 30.45 -6.38 -16.13
CA ALA A 764 30.20 -5.16 -15.36
C ALA A 764 28.78 -5.14 -14.79
N LEU A 765 27.78 -5.55 -15.58
CA LEU A 765 26.36 -5.58 -15.17
C LEU A 765 26.07 -6.66 -14.12
N ASN A 766 26.64 -7.86 -14.23
CA ASN A 766 26.46 -8.92 -13.23
C ASN A 766 27.10 -8.59 -11.87
N ARG A 767 27.95 -7.56 -11.79
CA ARG A 767 28.52 -7.05 -10.53
C ARG A 767 27.62 -6.07 -9.79
N GLU A 768 26.71 -5.36 -10.47
CA GLU A 768 25.86 -4.33 -9.83
C GLU A 768 24.55 -4.88 -9.24
N ASP A 769 24.06 -6.03 -9.72
CA ASP A 769 22.87 -6.67 -9.15
C ASP A 769 23.13 -7.35 -7.78
N PHE A 770 24.38 -7.40 -7.31
CA PHE A 770 24.74 -8.00 -6.02
C PHE A 770 25.67 -7.11 -5.20
N GLY A 771 25.07 -6.18 -4.46
CA GLY A 771 25.58 -5.69 -3.17
C GLY A 771 26.85 -4.82 -3.20
N SER A 772 26.68 -3.55 -2.84
CA SER A 772 27.74 -2.67 -2.36
C SER A 772 28.35 -3.19 -1.05
N GLY A 773 29.24 -4.17 -1.14
CA GLY A 773 30.14 -4.58 -0.06
C GLY A 773 31.51 -3.95 -0.28
N ASN A 774 31.90 -3.03 0.60
CA ASN A 774 33.26 -2.49 0.65
C ASN A 774 34.27 -3.65 0.78
N LEU A 775 35.04 -3.89 -0.28
CA LEU A 775 36.21 -4.74 -0.25
C LEU A 775 37.44 -3.84 -0.42
N GLN A 776 38.08 -3.54 0.72
CA GLN A 776 39.46 -3.05 0.74
C GLN A 776 40.35 -4.10 0.07
N ARG A 777 41.11 -3.67 -0.94
CA ARG A 777 42.15 -4.45 -1.61
C ARG A 777 43.45 -4.33 -0.83
N GLU A 778 44.01 -5.45 -0.40
CA GLU A 778 45.47 -5.67 -0.35
C GLU A 778 45.78 -7.12 -0.77
N GLY A 779 46.81 -7.30 -1.59
CA GLY A 779 47.44 -8.60 -1.89
C GLY A 779 47.66 -8.90 -3.39
N PRO A 780 48.92 -9.04 -3.86
CA PRO A 780 49.24 -9.17 -5.28
C PRO A 780 49.17 -10.61 -5.80
N ALA A 781 48.96 -10.70 -7.11
CA ALA A 781 48.86 -11.91 -7.91
C ALA A 781 50.16 -12.73 -7.91
N HIS A 782 50.03 -14.06 -7.82
CA HIS A 782 51.02 -15.00 -8.32
C HIS A 782 50.50 -15.65 -9.60
N VAL A 783 51.29 -15.43 -10.67
CA VAL A 783 51.21 -16.07 -11.98
C VAL A 783 51.72 -17.49 -11.86
N LEU A 784 50.95 -18.48 -12.31
CA LEU A 784 51.50 -19.73 -12.83
C LEU A 784 50.72 -20.15 -14.08
N SER A 785 51.47 -20.21 -15.18
CA SER A 785 51.13 -20.75 -16.48
C SER A 785 51.22 -22.27 -16.47
N GLU A 786 50.21 -22.94 -17.02
CA GLU A 786 50.32 -23.93 -18.11
C GLU A 786 48.97 -24.09 -18.80
#